data_AF-A0A8H5F089-F1
#
_entry.id   AF-A0A8H5F089-F1
#
_cell.length_a   1.000
_cell.length_b   1.000
_cell.length_c   1.000
_cell.angle_alpha   90.00
_cell.angle_beta   90.00
_cell.angle_gamma   90.00
#
_symmetry.space_group_name_H-M   'P 1'
#
loop_
_entity.id
_entity.type
_entity.pdbx_description
1 polymer ?
#
loop_
_entity_poly.entity_id
_entity_poly.type
_entity_poly.pdbx_seq_one_letter_code
_entity_poly.pdbx_strand_id
1 'polypeptide(L)'
;MCSEGERDIQNLLANVRLGSKEHVSQLQRNWPVKHTIQAAAALNSLLSVERLPKPGEPDVNGCSLAQSCLFALAEAFEAPPAHYQDSGTPLWTIFRDNIEGITSWMLLSVQQVNESATIHEIVRSGVFVVVDAFNRLLGVPELKEPLQTSNSAAAFVAMIWRYISPQSGKPFYAVEQAEQPCKLGPDGEPDGILTFDNIHQLVQCYTNDSKTAKEAFILHLSQDGSPESGADQFVQIAVARAQRMAEFCNMPTRWESEALAKDLKHFSSTIGSILTLGNPVYIAPFRRHKIIYEFMSTLCSYVRHLKRHSDSEECLSYSRWVLWDMQQWTDISGVATTTIAAVCQLVKGGLLSVYLDFLIHESWVQERRFKEACRQLGKWIANYSFYPSVHAAIMDALGRVDQNSLRELLNRREDHWTRLQWAALSYPIYNLGRPAMRLVESNKANICNNPSHASTNGILSNTSDPFITLQACSGCHLAVYCSIQCQKQDWSQSGHREDCPQLTKVYSERVHAASWLHTSTRIFHLAILQETYRRSAKAGRLEAVRRATNPVTPLNLLVICFDFVDSPATPEDTPKLKRIFELLEGIQATDAGSCRLVAQSLGAHRVGSIINGPQEPAETLLVEGKIKFRKEVVYILARLRVVRGGDGLEKPGLATILGGTSCILTPTKS
;
A
#
# COMPACT_ATOMS: atom_id res chain seq x y z
N MET A 1 39.12 4.28 53.68
CA MET A 1 40.18 3.62 52.88
C MET A 1 39.48 2.91 51.75
N CYS A 2 39.76 3.28 50.49
CA CYS A 2 39.22 2.55 49.35
C CYS A 2 39.69 1.08 49.40
N SER A 3 38.77 0.15 49.14
CA SER A 3 39.13 -1.26 49.00
C SER A 3 40.16 -1.42 47.86
N GLU A 4 41.01 -2.45 47.92
CA GLU A 4 42.03 -2.69 46.89
C GLU A 4 41.39 -2.78 45.48
N GLY A 5 40.23 -3.41 45.37
CA GLY A 5 39.45 -3.47 44.12
C GLY A 5 38.94 -2.11 43.60
N GLU A 6 38.62 -1.14 44.47
CA GLU A 6 38.27 0.22 44.01
C GLU A 6 39.47 0.92 43.37
N ARG A 7 40.68 0.74 43.91
CA ARG A 7 41.90 1.31 43.31
C ARG A 7 42.19 0.70 41.95
N ASP A 8 42.01 -0.60 41.80
CA ASP A 8 42.19 -1.29 40.52
C ASP A 8 41.21 -0.78 39.46
N ILE A 9 39.94 -0.56 39.85
CA ILE A 9 38.93 -0.01 38.94
C ILE A 9 39.27 1.44 38.56
N GLN A 10 39.69 2.30 39.49
CA GLN A 10 40.09 3.67 39.15
C GLN A 10 41.30 3.72 38.21
N ASN A 11 42.28 2.84 38.41
CA ASN A 11 43.42 2.68 37.51
C ASN A 11 42.98 2.24 36.12
N LEU A 12 42.08 1.25 36.04
CA LEU A 12 41.51 0.79 34.78
C LEU A 12 40.77 1.92 34.05
N LEU A 13 39.92 2.67 34.75
CA LEU A 13 39.17 3.81 34.19
C LEU A 13 40.08 4.94 33.71
N ALA A 14 41.17 5.22 34.44
CA ALA A 14 42.17 6.19 34.01
C ALA A 14 42.84 5.75 32.70
N ASN A 15 43.23 4.47 32.59
CA ASN A 15 43.83 3.92 31.39
C ASN A 15 42.86 3.84 30.21
N VAL A 16 41.57 3.61 30.45
CA VAL A 16 40.53 3.71 29.43
C VAL A 16 40.50 5.13 28.88
N ARG A 17 40.47 6.18 29.71
CA ARG A 17 40.47 7.59 29.24
C ARG A 17 41.70 7.97 28.39
N LEU A 18 42.81 7.26 28.55
CA LEU A 18 44.01 7.40 27.72
C LEU A 18 43.88 6.74 26.32
N GLY A 19 42.77 6.06 26.04
CA GLY A 19 42.46 5.48 24.73
C GLY A 19 43.07 4.10 24.47
N SER A 20 43.38 3.33 25.51
CA SER A 20 43.92 1.98 25.33
C SER A 20 42.82 0.96 25.03
N LYS A 21 42.86 0.37 23.83
CA LYS A 21 41.91 -0.68 23.40
C LYS A 21 41.93 -1.91 24.32
N GLU A 22 43.11 -2.35 24.75
CA GLU A 22 43.23 -3.49 25.67
C GLU A 22 42.50 -3.21 27.00
N HIS A 23 42.62 -1.99 27.52
CA HIS A 23 41.91 -1.61 28.75
C HIS A 23 40.40 -1.47 28.54
N VAL A 24 39.94 -1.05 27.36
CA VAL A 24 38.50 -1.09 27.02
C VAL A 24 38.00 -2.54 26.99
N SER A 25 38.74 -3.46 26.35
CA SER A 25 38.39 -4.89 26.33
C SER A 25 38.48 -5.52 27.73
N GLN A 26 39.41 -5.09 28.58
CA GLN A 26 39.48 -5.51 29.98
C GLN A 26 38.30 -4.98 30.80
N LEU A 27 37.91 -3.72 30.59
CA LEU A 27 36.73 -3.11 31.23
C LEU A 27 35.45 -3.83 30.82
N GLN A 28 35.34 -4.21 29.55
CA GLN A 28 34.20 -4.96 29.04
C GLN A 28 34.11 -6.35 29.68
N ARG A 29 35.21 -7.11 29.68
CA ARG A 29 35.27 -8.46 30.30
C ARG A 29 34.97 -8.43 31.81
N ASN A 30 35.32 -7.33 32.47
CA ASN A 30 35.18 -7.17 33.92
C ASN A 30 34.34 -5.93 34.27
N TRP A 31 33.11 -5.86 33.75
CA TRP A 31 32.27 -4.68 33.90
C TRP A 31 32.03 -4.33 35.39
N PRO A 32 32.45 -3.15 35.86
CA PRO A 32 32.37 -2.80 37.27
C PRO A 32 30.96 -2.33 37.59
N VAL A 33 30.08 -3.27 37.92
CA VAL A 33 28.64 -3.02 38.19
C VAL A 33 28.40 -1.81 39.10
N LYS A 34 29.16 -1.72 40.20
CA LYS A 34 29.07 -0.61 41.16
C LYS A 34 29.51 0.74 40.60
N HIS A 35 30.39 0.76 39.58
CA HIS A 35 30.95 1.96 38.96
C HIS A 35 30.50 2.16 37.51
N THR A 36 29.33 1.61 37.13
CA THR A 36 28.82 1.66 35.74
C THR A 36 28.77 3.10 35.20
N ILE A 37 28.33 4.08 35.99
CA ILE A 37 28.28 5.49 35.59
C ILE A 37 29.70 6.04 35.30
N GLN A 38 30.68 5.70 36.13
CA GLN A 38 32.06 6.16 35.96
C GLN A 38 32.73 5.48 34.76
N ALA A 39 32.45 4.19 34.55
CA ALA A 39 32.89 3.42 33.40
C ALA A 39 32.31 3.97 32.09
N ALA A 40 31.00 4.20 32.05
CA ALA A 40 30.33 4.81 30.92
C ALA A 40 30.86 6.22 30.63
N ALA A 41 31.09 7.05 31.66
CA ALA A 41 31.70 8.37 31.49
C ALA A 41 33.13 8.30 30.94
N ALA A 42 33.93 7.32 31.38
CA ALA A 42 35.27 7.11 30.84
C ALA A 42 35.24 6.73 29.36
N LEU A 43 34.37 5.78 28.97
CA LEU A 43 34.18 5.38 27.58
C LEU A 43 33.62 6.52 26.71
N ASN A 44 32.62 7.25 27.21
CA ASN A 44 32.01 8.39 26.52
C ASN A 44 33.04 9.51 26.23
N SER A 45 34.00 9.73 27.14
CA SER A 45 35.07 10.71 26.94
C SER A 45 36.02 10.39 25.76
N LEU A 46 36.05 9.13 25.31
CA LEU A 46 36.79 8.71 24.12
C LEU A 46 36.01 8.97 22.83
N LEU A 47 34.69 9.07 22.92
CA LEU A 47 33.77 9.28 21.80
C LEU A 47 33.38 10.76 21.64
N SER A 48 34.23 11.69 22.05
CA SER A 48 33.95 13.12 21.92
C SER A 48 34.28 13.66 20.53
N VAL A 49 33.64 14.77 20.15
CA VAL A 49 33.87 15.44 18.85
C VAL A 49 35.33 15.90 18.73
N GLU A 50 35.95 16.34 19.83
CA GLU A 50 37.34 16.82 19.86
C GLU A 50 38.37 15.72 19.56
N ARG A 51 37.97 14.45 19.71
CA ARG A 51 38.82 13.30 19.41
C ARG A 51 38.67 12.78 17.98
N LEU A 52 37.68 13.26 17.21
CA LEU A 52 37.51 12.84 15.83
C LEU A 52 38.78 13.17 15.02
N PRO A 53 39.21 12.29 14.11
CA PRO A 53 40.30 12.61 13.20
C PRO A 53 39.92 13.78 12.30
N LYS A 54 40.93 14.45 11.75
CA LYS A 54 40.70 15.53 10.79
C LYS A 54 40.01 14.97 9.54
N PRO A 55 39.10 15.73 8.90
CA PRO A 55 38.46 15.30 7.66
C PRO A 55 39.50 14.86 6.61
N GLY A 56 39.36 13.63 6.12
CA GLY A 56 40.25 13.05 5.10
C GLY A 56 41.45 12.25 5.62
N GLU A 57 41.68 12.19 6.95
CA GLU A 57 42.71 11.35 7.54
C GLU A 57 42.10 10.01 8.02
N PRO A 58 42.49 8.85 7.45
CA PRO A 58 41.98 7.56 7.91
C PRO A 58 42.54 7.23 9.30
N ASP A 59 41.67 6.97 10.27
CA ASP A 59 42.05 6.59 11.63
C ASP A 59 41.53 5.18 11.99
N VAL A 60 42.19 4.17 11.42
CA VAL A 60 41.84 2.75 11.64
C VAL A 60 41.84 2.39 13.12
N ASN A 61 42.80 2.91 13.88
CA ASN A 61 42.96 2.59 15.28
C ASN A 61 41.88 3.29 16.12
N GLY A 62 41.59 4.56 15.83
CA GLY A 62 40.51 5.31 16.47
C GLY A 62 39.15 4.70 16.21
N CYS A 63 38.82 4.32 14.98
CA CYS A 63 37.57 3.61 14.67
C CYS A 63 37.48 2.26 15.39
N SER A 64 38.56 1.49 15.43
CA SER A 64 38.56 0.21 16.16
C SER A 64 38.38 0.40 17.67
N LEU A 65 39.01 1.42 18.25
CA LEU A 65 38.82 1.80 19.65
C LEU A 65 37.38 2.28 19.90
N ALA A 66 36.84 3.12 19.03
CA ALA A 66 35.49 3.64 19.11
C ALA A 66 34.45 2.52 19.05
N GLN A 67 34.62 1.54 18.17
CA GLN A 67 33.78 0.34 18.11
C GLN A 67 33.80 -0.45 19.42
N SER A 68 34.98 -0.69 20.00
CA SER A 68 35.08 -1.33 21.31
C SER A 68 34.40 -0.52 22.42
N CYS A 69 34.49 0.81 22.36
CA CYS A 69 33.78 1.68 23.31
C CYS A 69 32.27 1.59 23.13
N LEU A 70 31.78 1.70 21.89
CA LEU A 70 30.37 1.60 21.55
C LEU A 70 29.76 0.27 21.99
N PHE A 71 30.49 -0.83 21.82
CA PHE A 71 30.05 -2.14 22.25
C PHE A 71 29.92 -2.23 23.78
N ALA A 72 30.97 -1.82 24.50
CA ALA A 72 30.95 -1.79 25.96
C ALA A 72 29.84 -0.87 26.52
N LEU A 73 29.57 0.26 25.84
CA LEU A 73 28.47 1.16 26.19
C LEU A 73 27.10 0.55 25.91
N ALA A 74 26.94 -0.18 24.80
CA ALA A 74 25.71 -0.87 24.45
C ALA A 74 25.33 -1.97 25.46
N GLU A 75 26.32 -2.72 25.97
CA GLU A 75 26.13 -3.70 27.05
C GLU A 75 25.74 -3.01 28.36
N ALA A 76 26.30 -1.84 28.64
CA ALA A 76 25.97 -1.08 29.84
C ALA A 76 24.48 -0.73 29.94
N PHE A 77 23.81 -0.47 28.80
CA PHE A 77 22.37 -0.15 28.77
C PHE A 77 21.47 -1.36 29.01
N GLU A 78 21.96 -2.59 28.81
CA GLU A 78 21.19 -3.80 29.12
C GLU A 78 21.29 -4.21 30.60
N ALA A 79 22.27 -3.69 31.33
CA ALA A 79 22.42 -4.00 32.74
C ALA A 79 21.17 -3.56 33.54
N PRO A 80 20.60 -4.43 34.40
CA PRO A 80 19.37 -4.12 35.14
C PRO A 80 19.51 -2.85 35.99
N PRO A 81 18.50 -1.95 36.02
CA PRO A 81 18.55 -0.69 36.77
C PRO A 81 18.86 -0.82 38.26
N ALA A 82 18.51 -1.95 38.87
CA ALA A 82 18.73 -2.24 40.28
C ALA A 82 20.22 -2.24 40.69
N HIS A 83 21.12 -2.26 39.72
CA HIS A 83 22.56 -2.32 39.95
C HIS A 83 23.27 -0.97 40.00
N TYR A 84 22.60 0.14 39.68
CA TYR A 84 23.20 1.48 39.70
C TYR A 84 23.18 2.10 41.10
N GLN A 85 24.08 1.66 41.98
CA GLN A 85 24.16 2.16 43.37
C GLN A 85 24.85 3.53 43.52
N ASP A 86 25.57 4.02 42.50
CA ASP A 86 26.68 4.94 42.72
C ASP A 86 26.38 6.45 42.64
N SER A 87 25.18 6.91 42.23
CA SER A 87 25.01 8.37 42.07
C SER A 87 23.59 8.94 41.99
N GLY A 88 22.54 8.11 41.89
CA GLY A 88 21.19 8.59 41.56
C GLY A 88 21.09 9.27 40.18
N THR A 89 22.18 9.33 39.42
CA THR A 89 22.25 9.93 38.08
C THR A 89 21.95 8.84 37.05
N PRO A 90 20.89 8.98 36.25
CA PRO A 90 20.58 8.00 35.22
C PRO A 90 21.69 7.88 34.18
N LEU A 91 22.02 6.66 33.77
CA LEU A 91 23.08 6.36 32.80
C LEU A 91 22.98 7.23 31.53
N TRP A 92 21.76 7.44 31.01
CA TRP A 92 21.51 8.22 29.81
C TRP A 92 22.00 9.68 29.88
N THR A 93 22.10 10.28 31.07
CA THR A 93 22.56 11.68 31.23
C THR A 93 23.98 11.89 30.71
N ILE A 94 24.84 10.87 30.83
CA ILE A 94 26.23 10.91 30.34
C ILE A 94 26.26 11.07 28.82
N PHE A 95 25.33 10.44 28.12
CA PHE A 95 25.33 10.36 26.65
C PHE A 95 24.66 11.58 26.04
N ARG A 96 23.62 12.10 26.68
CA ARG A 96 22.80 13.20 26.14
C ARG A 96 23.64 14.36 25.61
N ASP A 97 24.65 14.78 26.36
CA ASP A 97 25.48 15.94 26.00
C ASP A 97 26.58 15.62 24.97
N ASN A 98 26.80 14.34 24.66
CA ASN A 98 27.83 13.88 23.72
C ASN A 98 27.26 13.06 22.54
N ILE A 99 25.97 13.21 22.23
CA ILE A 99 25.34 12.44 21.15
C ILE A 99 26.06 12.67 19.82
N GLU A 100 26.35 13.93 19.46
CA GLU A 100 27.04 14.25 18.22
C GLU A 100 28.43 13.60 18.10
N GLY A 101 29.18 13.53 19.21
CA GLY A 101 30.47 12.84 19.24
C GLY A 101 30.30 11.34 18.97
N ILE A 102 29.39 10.70 19.72
CA ILE A 102 29.09 9.28 19.58
C ILE A 102 28.67 8.96 18.14
N THR A 103 27.69 9.68 17.59
CA THR A 103 27.13 9.37 16.27
C THR A 103 28.09 9.75 15.13
N SER A 104 28.97 10.73 15.32
CA SER A 104 30.07 11.00 14.39
C SER A 104 31.10 9.87 14.35
N TRP A 105 31.45 9.29 15.49
CA TRP A 105 32.32 8.10 15.55
C TRP A 105 31.66 6.87 14.91
N MET A 106 30.35 6.69 15.09
CA MET A 106 29.59 5.65 14.40
C MET A 106 29.61 5.83 12.88
N LEU A 107 29.36 7.06 12.40
CA LEU A 107 29.44 7.42 10.99
C LEU A 107 30.84 7.13 10.43
N LEU A 108 31.89 7.60 11.09
CA LEU A 108 33.26 7.38 10.64
C LEU A 108 33.63 5.89 10.58
N SER A 109 33.22 5.12 11.60
CA SER A 109 33.46 3.68 11.66
C SER A 109 32.87 2.94 10.47
N VAL A 110 31.69 3.35 9.98
CA VAL A 110 31.05 2.72 8.82
C VAL A 110 31.60 3.26 7.50
N GLN A 111 32.00 4.54 7.43
CA GLN A 111 32.66 5.11 6.24
C GLN A 111 33.95 4.36 5.92
N GLN A 112 34.77 4.12 6.94
CA GLN A 112 36.04 3.42 6.78
C GLN A 112 35.87 2.00 6.22
N VAL A 113 34.82 1.30 6.67
CA VAL A 113 34.50 -0.05 6.19
C VAL A 113 34.03 -0.01 4.74
N ASN A 114 33.21 0.98 4.39
CA ASN A 114 32.70 1.13 3.03
C ASN A 114 33.81 1.33 1.98
N GLU A 115 34.94 1.92 2.36
CA GLU A 115 36.08 2.15 1.46
C GLU A 115 37.01 0.94 1.31
N SER A 116 36.96 -0.02 2.23
CA SER A 116 38.02 -1.03 2.37
C SER A 116 37.58 -2.49 2.31
N ALA A 117 36.28 -2.80 2.44
CA ALA A 117 35.86 -4.12 2.89
C ALA A 117 35.15 -5.00 1.84
N THR A 118 35.55 -6.27 1.79
CA THR A 118 34.72 -7.42 1.39
C THR A 118 33.61 -7.69 2.41
N ILE A 119 32.57 -8.49 2.08
CA ILE A 119 31.47 -8.79 3.03
C ILE A 119 31.97 -9.36 4.36
N HIS A 120 32.98 -10.25 4.29
CA HIS A 120 33.63 -10.81 5.47
C HIS A 120 34.28 -9.73 6.35
N GLU A 121 34.90 -8.74 5.74
CA GLU A 121 35.49 -7.62 6.47
C GLU A 121 34.41 -6.74 7.10
N ILE A 122 33.25 -6.52 6.48
CA ILE A 122 32.13 -5.78 7.09
C ILE A 122 31.62 -6.44 8.37
N VAL A 123 31.40 -7.76 8.31
CA VAL A 123 30.95 -8.55 9.46
C VAL A 123 32.03 -8.49 10.56
N ARG A 124 33.30 -8.62 10.17
CA ARG A 124 34.44 -8.57 11.10
C ARG A 124 34.74 -7.16 11.63
N SER A 125 34.38 -6.12 10.88
CA SER A 125 34.71 -4.73 11.17
C SER A 125 33.70 -4.04 12.06
N GLY A 126 32.78 -4.78 12.70
CA GLY A 126 31.91 -4.24 13.75
C GLY A 126 30.81 -3.28 13.27
N VAL A 127 30.49 -3.19 11.97
CA VAL A 127 29.38 -2.33 11.50
C VAL A 127 28.07 -2.71 12.19
N PHE A 128 27.82 -4.00 12.34
CA PHE A 128 26.64 -4.49 13.07
C PHE A 128 26.65 -4.15 14.55
N VAL A 129 27.83 -4.19 15.18
CA VAL A 129 28.00 -3.78 16.57
C VAL A 129 27.64 -2.30 16.74
N VAL A 130 28.04 -1.46 15.78
CA VAL A 130 27.69 -0.04 15.75
C VAL A 130 26.19 0.17 15.54
N VAL A 131 25.56 -0.58 14.63
CA VAL A 131 24.11 -0.54 14.39
C VAL A 131 23.31 -0.99 15.61
N ASP A 132 23.70 -2.10 16.23
CA ASP A 132 23.07 -2.62 17.44
C ASP A 132 23.21 -1.64 18.62
N ALA A 133 24.41 -1.10 18.82
CA ALA A 133 24.65 -0.05 19.81
C ALA A 133 23.72 1.16 19.60
N PHE A 134 23.56 1.63 18.36
CA PHE A 134 22.66 2.73 18.07
C PHE A 134 21.18 2.37 18.27
N ASN A 135 20.75 1.16 17.90
CA ASN A 135 19.39 0.68 18.16
C ASN A 135 19.08 0.66 19.66
N ARG A 136 20.02 0.22 20.49
CA ARG A 136 19.89 0.24 21.95
C ARG A 136 19.80 1.66 22.50
N LEU A 137 20.62 2.58 22.00
CA LEU A 137 20.53 4.00 22.36
C LEU A 137 19.17 4.62 21.97
N LEU A 138 18.63 4.29 20.79
CA LEU A 138 17.29 4.71 20.37
C LEU A 138 16.17 4.11 21.24
N GLY A 139 16.41 2.93 21.82
CA GLY A 139 15.49 2.28 22.77
C GLY A 139 15.36 3.02 24.10
N VAL A 140 16.29 3.93 24.42
CA VAL A 140 16.24 4.79 25.62
C VAL A 140 15.39 6.03 25.32
N PRO A 141 14.19 6.18 25.92
CA PRO A 141 13.27 7.27 25.58
C PRO A 141 13.88 8.67 25.71
N GLU A 142 14.73 8.89 26.71
CA GLU A 142 15.36 10.17 27.02
C GLU A 142 16.48 10.56 26.04
N LEU A 143 16.97 9.62 25.23
CA LEU A 143 17.97 9.83 24.17
C LEU A 143 17.33 9.87 22.77
N LYS A 144 16.11 9.35 22.61
CA LYS A 144 15.45 9.24 21.30
C LYS A 144 15.33 10.59 20.59
N GLU A 145 14.76 11.62 21.21
CA GLU A 145 14.62 12.95 20.59
C GLU A 145 15.99 13.61 20.28
N PRO A 146 16.96 13.65 21.21
CA PRO A 146 18.30 14.12 20.91
C PRO A 146 18.99 13.38 19.75
N LEU A 147 18.87 12.05 19.66
CA LEU A 147 19.37 11.28 18.51
C LEU A 147 18.64 11.66 17.22
N GLN A 148 17.31 11.78 17.27
CA GLN A 148 16.46 12.16 16.13
C GLN A 148 16.68 13.57 15.60
N THR A 149 17.28 14.46 16.40
CA THR A 149 17.63 15.83 16.02
C THR A 149 19.11 15.99 15.67
N SER A 150 19.95 14.98 15.95
CA SER A 150 21.37 14.98 15.58
C SER A 150 21.57 14.82 14.07
N ASN A 151 22.44 15.66 13.53
CA ASN A 151 22.78 15.66 12.11
C ASN A 151 23.72 14.50 11.76
N SER A 152 24.69 14.16 12.62
CA SER A 152 25.55 12.99 12.38
C SER A 152 24.79 11.68 12.55
N ALA A 153 23.80 11.61 13.44
CA ALA A 153 22.88 10.46 13.53
C ALA A 153 22.10 10.26 12.21
N ALA A 154 21.55 11.32 11.64
CA ALA A 154 20.86 11.27 10.35
C ALA A 154 21.80 10.78 9.23
N ALA A 155 23.03 11.31 9.18
CA ALA A 155 24.05 10.93 8.21
C ALA A 155 24.46 9.45 8.37
N PHE A 156 24.62 8.97 9.60
CA PHE A 156 24.90 7.57 9.92
C PHE A 156 23.78 6.66 9.41
N VAL A 157 22.53 6.96 9.74
CA VAL A 157 21.37 6.15 9.32
C VAL A 157 21.21 6.16 7.79
N ALA A 158 21.38 7.32 7.15
CA ALA A 158 21.37 7.44 5.68
C ALA A 158 22.50 6.62 5.03
N MET A 159 23.68 6.59 5.64
CA MET A 159 24.80 5.81 5.13
C MET A 159 24.56 4.30 5.27
N ILE A 160 24.00 3.84 6.38
CA ILE A 160 23.60 2.44 6.54
C ILE A 160 22.51 2.06 5.53
N TRP A 161 21.55 2.97 5.26
CA TRP A 161 20.51 2.73 4.27
C TRP A 161 21.07 2.60 2.84
N ARG A 162 21.99 3.49 2.43
CA ARG A 162 22.59 3.47 1.09
C ARG A 162 23.66 2.40 0.89
N TYR A 163 24.01 1.66 1.94
CA TYR A 163 25.09 0.70 1.87
C TYR A 163 24.82 -0.37 0.80
N ILE A 164 25.72 -0.46 -0.18
CA ILE A 164 25.69 -1.41 -1.29
C ILE A 164 26.86 -2.35 -1.10
N SER A 165 26.61 -3.66 -1.15
CA SER A 165 27.67 -4.67 -1.09
C SER A 165 28.62 -4.48 -2.28
N PRO A 166 29.93 -4.30 -2.06
CA PRO A 166 30.89 -4.20 -3.16
C PRO A 166 30.95 -5.46 -4.02
N GLN A 167 30.61 -6.62 -3.45
CA GLN A 167 30.64 -7.92 -4.15
C GLN A 167 29.44 -8.11 -5.06
N SER A 168 28.23 -7.86 -4.54
CA SER A 168 27.00 -8.11 -5.30
C SER A 168 26.53 -6.89 -6.10
N GLY A 169 27.05 -5.69 -5.78
CA GLY A 169 26.57 -4.43 -6.36
C GLY A 169 25.12 -4.10 -5.97
N LYS A 170 24.58 -4.79 -4.95
CA LYS A 170 23.19 -4.66 -4.51
C LYS A 170 23.11 -4.10 -3.10
N PRO A 171 22.00 -3.42 -2.73
CA PRO A 171 21.82 -2.94 -1.37
C PRO A 171 21.90 -4.06 -0.36
N PHE A 172 22.47 -3.74 0.79
CA PHE A 172 22.54 -4.65 1.89
C PHE A 172 21.18 -4.74 2.57
N TYR A 173 20.61 -5.94 2.58
CA TYR A 173 19.35 -6.27 3.26
C TYR A 173 19.54 -7.43 4.24
N ALA A 174 20.66 -8.15 4.14
CA ALA A 174 21.00 -9.34 4.92
C ALA A 174 22.51 -9.52 4.97
N VAL A 175 23.02 -10.15 6.03
CA VAL A 175 24.31 -10.83 5.97
C VAL A 175 24.14 -11.94 4.92
N GLU A 176 24.60 -11.68 3.69
CA GLU A 176 24.82 -12.75 2.72
C GLU A 176 25.73 -13.74 3.44
N GLN A 177 25.21 -14.93 3.81
CA GLN A 177 26.07 -15.98 4.31
C GLN A 177 27.20 -16.05 3.29
N ALA A 178 28.41 -15.77 3.74
CA ALA A 178 29.57 -16.05 2.95
C ALA A 178 29.39 -17.49 2.48
N GLU A 179 29.69 -17.77 1.21
CA GLU A 179 29.47 -19.09 0.60
C GLU A 179 30.16 -20.24 1.38
N GLN A 180 30.93 -19.92 2.41
CA GLN A 180 31.42 -20.83 3.43
C GLN A 180 30.52 -20.82 4.68
N PRO A 181 29.90 -21.97 5.05
CA PRO A 181 29.21 -22.07 6.33
C PRO A 181 30.18 -21.65 7.44
N CYS A 182 29.83 -20.60 8.20
CA CYS A 182 30.60 -20.22 9.38
C CYS A 182 30.84 -21.48 10.20
N LYS A 183 32.12 -21.80 10.43
CA LYS A 183 32.48 -22.89 11.33
C LYS A 183 31.77 -22.59 12.65
N LEU A 184 30.93 -23.53 13.10
CA LEU A 184 30.28 -23.44 14.40
C LEU A 184 31.36 -23.06 15.44
N GLY A 185 31.01 -22.18 16.37
CA GLY A 185 31.89 -21.85 17.48
C GLY A 185 32.27 -23.11 18.25
N PRO A 186 33.23 -23.03 19.19
CA PRO A 186 33.65 -24.14 20.05
C PRO A 186 32.47 -24.87 20.72
N ASP A 187 31.37 -24.14 20.93
CA ASP A 187 30.17 -24.60 21.65
C ASP A 187 29.11 -25.21 20.72
N GLY A 188 29.39 -25.31 19.41
CA GLY A 188 28.44 -25.84 18.42
C GLY A 188 27.30 -24.89 18.06
N GLU A 189 27.25 -23.70 18.66
CA GLU A 189 26.34 -22.65 18.22
C GLU A 189 26.96 -21.87 17.05
N PRO A 190 26.16 -21.50 16.03
CA PRO A 190 26.62 -20.58 15.00
C PRO A 190 26.98 -19.26 15.68
N ASP A 191 28.27 -18.92 15.65
CA ASP A 191 28.83 -17.71 16.27
C ASP A 191 28.13 -16.49 15.66
N GLY A 192 27.12 -15.97 16.38
CA GLY A 192 26.32 -14.79 16.06
C GLY A 192 25.85 -14.69 14.61
N ILE A 193 24.76 -15.36 14.23
CA ILE A 193 23.99 -14.94 13.05
C ILE A 193 23.40 -13.57 13.39
N LEU A 194 24.13 -12.50 13.05
CA LEU A 194 23.63 -11.14 13.12
C LEU A 194 22.40 -11.04 12.20
N THR A 195 21.25 -10.86 12.84
CA THR A 195 19.95 -11.07 12.22
C THR A 195 19.60 -9.98 11.20
N PHE A 196 18.78 -10.41 10.24
CA PHE A 196 18.30 -9.71 9.05
C PHE A 196 17.55 -8.38 9.31
N ASP A 197 17.10 -8.13 10.55
CA ASP A 197 16.16 -7.08 10.92
C ASP A 197 16.80 -5.72 11.25
N ASN A 198 18.10 -5.71 11.54
CA ASN A 198 18.73 -4.55 12.17
C ASN A 198 18.74 -3.26 11.35
N ILE A 199 18.85 -3.32 10.01
CA ILE A 199 18.92 -2.11 9.19
C ILE A 199 17.55 -1.45 9.03
N HIS A 200 16.53 -2.21 8.64
CA HIS A 200 15.19 -1.64 8.49
C HIS A 200 14.63 -1.23 9.85
N GLN A 201 14.90 -2.01 10.90
CA GLN A 201 14.56 -1.63 12.27
C GLN A 201 15.27 -0.34 12.69
N LEU A 202 16.57 -0.17 12.38
CA LEU A 202 17.32 1.05 12.65
C LEU A 202 16.66 2.28 12.03
N VAL A 203 16.40 2.23 10.72
CA VAL A 203 15.77 3.36 10.02
C VAL A 203 14.37 3.60 10.53
N GLN A 204 13.60 2.54 10.80
CA GLN A 204 12.27 2.65 11.37
C GLN A 204 12.33 3.32 12.75
N CYS A 205 13.10 2.81 13.70
CA CYS A 205 13.24 3.36 15.05
C CYS A 205 13.72 4.81 15.04
N TYR A 206 14.70 5.14 14.19
CA TYR A 206 15.21 6.50 14.02
C TYR A 206 14.12 7.43 13.48
N THR A 207 13.40 7.04 12.44
CA THR A 207 12.41 7.92 11.79
C THR A 207 11.05 7.93 12.49
N ASN A 208 10.76 6.94 13.34
CA ASN A 208 9.44 6.77 13.94
C ASN A 208 9.06 7.97 14.82
N ASP A 209 7.84 8.46 14.65
CA ASP A 209 7.25 9.60 15.38
C ASP A 209 7.97 10.96 15.27
N SER A 210 9.12 11.06 14.59
CA SER A 210 9.82 12.33 14.41
C SER A 210 9.76 12.80 12.96
N LYS A 211 9.18 13.98 12.72
CA LYS A 211 9.20 14.62 11.40
C LYS A 211 10.62 15.07 11.04
N THR A 212 11.32 15.69 11.99
CA THR A 212 12.69 16.17 11.82
C THR A 212 13.66 15.06 11.43
N ALA A 213 13.60 13.90 12.09
CA ALA A 213 14.45 12.75 11.77
C ALA A 213 14.19 12.24 10.35
N LYS A 214 12.93 12.16 9.93
CA LYS A 214 12.57 11.75 8.56
C LYS A 214 13.15 12.70 7.52
N GLU A 215 12.98 14.00 7.72
CA GLU A 215 13.45 15.02 6.78
C GLU A 215 14.99 15.06 6.72
N ALA A 216 15.67 14.99 7.88
CA ALA A 216 17.12 14.92 7.95
C ALA A 216 17.68 13.64 7.29
N PHE A 217 17.08 12.47 7.56
CA PHE A 217 17.45 11.22 6.92
C PHE A 217 17.34 11.29 5.39
N ILE A 218 16.21 11.80 4.88
CA ILE A 218 16.02 11.97 3.43
C ILE A 218 17.03 12.97 2.86
N LEU A 219 17.29 14.08 3.54
CA LEU A 219 18.27 15.08 3.10
C LEU A 219 19.69 14.49 2.98
N HIS A 220 20.11 13.64 3.92
CA HIS A 220 21.42 12.97 3.88
C HIS A 220 21.54 11.86 2.83
N LEU A 221 20.43 11.41 2.24
CA LEU A 221 20.45 10.56 1.06
C LEU A 221 20.67 11.36 -0.24
N SER A 222 20.54 12.68 -0.19
CA SER A 222 20.65 13.55 -1.35
C SER A 222 22.10 13.67 -1.85
N GLN A 223 22.28 13.63 -3.17
CA GLN A 223 23.58 13.87 -3.80
C GLN A 223 23.91 15.36 -3.95
N ASP A 224 22.89 16.20 -4.07
CA ASP A 224 23.00 17.64 -4.31
C ASP A 224 22.48 18.48 -3.13
N GLY A 225 22.12 17.83 -2.02
CA GLY A 225 21.53 18.47 -0.85
C GLY A 225 20.06 18.90 -1.04
N SER A 226 19.41 18.54 -2.15
CA SER A 226 17.96 18.76 -2.32
C SER A 226 17.12 17.65 -1.69
N PRO A 227 15.96 17.98 -1.08
CA PRO A 227 14.99 16.99 -0.61
C PRO A 227 14.45 16.07 -1.72
N GLU A 228 14.30 16.60 -2.94
CA GLU A 228 13.85 15.87 -4.13
C GLU A 228 14.82 14.73 -4.50
N SER A 229 16.12 15.04 -4.58
CA SER A 229 17.17 14.05 -4.89
C SER A 229 17.26 13.00 -3.79
N GLY A 230 17.22 13.43 -2.52
CA GLY A 230 17.23 12.51 -1.37
C GLY A 230 16.04 11.55 -1.36
N ALA A 231 14.84 12.05 -1.65
CA ALA A 231 13.64 11.22 -1.74
C ALA A 231 13.68 10.24 -2.92
N ASP A 232 14.24 10.68 -4.06
CA ASP A 232 14.44 9.80 -5.20
C ASP A 232 15.40 8.67 -4.89
N GLN A 233 16.54 9.01 -4.28
CA GLN A 233 17.53 8.04 -3.84
C GLN A 233 16.95 7.06 -2.81
N PHE A 234 16.15 7.54 -1.86
CA PHE A 234 15.45 6.69 -0.89
C PHE A 234 14.61 5.60 -1.58
N VAL A 235 13.75 6.00 -2.53
CA VAL A 235 12.86 5.06 -3.22
C VAL A 235 13.62 4.11 -4.14
N GLN A 236 14.68 4.58 -4.82
CA GLN A 236 15.54 3.70 -5.63
C GLN A 236 16.19 2.61 -4.78
N ILE A 237 16.77 2.98 -3.63
CA ILE A 237 17.35 2.02 -2.69
C ILE A 237 16.28 1.06 -2.15
N ALA A 238 15.09 1.56 -1.81
CA ALA A 238 13.97 0.73 -1.37
C ALA A 238 13.57 -0.31 -2.43
N VAL A 239 13.46 0.09 -3.70
CA VAL A 239 13.16 -0.83 -4.81
C VAL A 239 14.22 -1.91 -4.93
N ALA A 240 15.49 -1.52 -4.93
CA ALA A 240 16.59 -2.46 -5.06
C ALA A 240 16.69 -3.42 -3.84
N ARG A 241 16.36 -2.96 -2.62
CA ARG A 241 16.22 -3.81 -1.42
C ARG A 241 15.08 -4.80 -1.57
N ALA A 242 13.89 -4.35 -2.00
CA ALA A 242 12.74 -5.23 -2.24
C ALA A 242 13.09 -6.34 -3.24
N GLN A 243 13.65 -5.97 -4.40
CA GLN A 243 14.08 -6.92 -5.42
C GLN A 243 15.08 -7.95 -4.87
N ARG A 244 16.05 -7.48 -4.08
CA ARG A 244 17.04 -8.36 -3.48
C ARG A 244 16.45 -9.31 -2.42
N MET A 245 15.53 -8.84 -1.59
CA MET A 245 14.78 -9.70 -0.66
C MET A 245 13.96 -10.75 -1.44
N ALA A 246 13.38 -10.39 -2.58
CA ALA A 246 12.64 -11.32 -3.43
C ALA A 246 13.56 -12.41 -4.01
N GLU A 247 14.75 -12.05 -4.50
CA GLU A 247 15.77 -13.01 -4.94
C GLU A 247 16.14 -13.98 -3.82
N PHE A 248 16.33 -13.47 -2.61
CA PHE A 248 16.67 -14.28 -1.44
C PHE A 248 15.57 -15.28 -1.09
N CYS A 249 14.31 -14.83 -1.07
CA CYS A 249 13.17 -15.71 -0.84
C CYS A 249 13.15 -16.88 -1.84
N ASN A 250 13.53 -16.63 -3.09
CA ASN A 250 13.51 -17.62 -4.16
C ASN A 250 14.70 -18.61 -4.13
N MET A 251 15.70 -18.39 -3.27
CA MET A 251 16.76 -19.37 -3.06
C MET A 251 16.20 -20.68 -2.47
N PRO A 252 16.83 -21.83 -2.78
CA PRO A 252 16.38 -23.14 -2.29
C PRO A 252 16.74 -23.39 -0.81
N THR A 253 17.70 -22.64 -0.27
CA THR A 253 18.16 -22.79 1.12
C THR A 253 17.06 -22.41 2.11
N ARG A 254 16.96 -23.15 3.21
CA ARG A 254 16.08 -22.81 4.33
C ARG A 254 16.72 -21.68 5.13
N TRP A 255 15.95 -20.63 5.40
CA TRP A 255 16.39 -19.49 6.20
C TRP A 255 15.47 -19.31 7.42
N GLU A 256 15.86 -18.42 8.32
CA GLU A 256 15.01 -18.01 9.44
C GLU A 256 13.85 -17.13 8.94
N SER A 257 12.76 -17.79 8.56
CA SER A 257 11.54 -17.15 8.04
C SER A 257 10.98 -16.04 8.94
N GLU A 258 11.21 -16.12 10.26
CA GLU A 258 10.80 -15.11 11.24
C GLU A 258 11.60 -13.81 11.08
N ALA A 259 12.92 -13.89 10.94
CA ALA A 259 13.78 -12.72 10.77
C ALA A 259 13.42 -11.96 9.48
N LEU A 260 13.18 -12.70 8.40
CA LEU A 260 12.71 -12.12 7.14
C LEU A 260 11.31 -11.48 7.26
N ALA A 261 10.42 -12.06 8.08
CA ALA A 261 9.10 -11.49 8.38
C ALA A 261 9.22 -10.14 9.10
N LYS A 262 10.06 -10.09 10.14
CA LYS A 262 10.36 -8.87 10.92
C LYS A 262 10.95 -7.81 10.00
N ASP A 263 11.89 -8.19 9.15
CA ASP A 263 12.53 -7.28 8.22
C ASP A 263 11.53 -6.68 7.21
N LEU A 264 10.66 -7.50 6.60
CA LEU A 264 9.57 -7.02 5.74
C LEU A 264 8.62 -6.05 6.47
N LYS A 265 8.31 -6.33 7.73
CA LYS A 265 7.49 -5.44 8.57
C LYS A 265 8.18 -4.09 8.80
N HIS A 266 9.45 -4.10 9.23
CA HIS A 266 10.19 -2.86 9.46
C HIS A 266 10.39 -2.07 8.17
N PHE A 267 10.60 -2.76 7.05
CA PHE A 267 10.73 -2.14 5.74
C PHE A 267 9.42 -1.45 5.29
N SER A 268 8.29 -2.16 5.40
CA SER A 268 6.96 -1.58 5.16
C SER A 268 6.70 -0.37 6.05
N SER A 269 6.98 -0.51 7.35
CA SER A 269 6.81 0.57 8.32
C SER A 269 7.63 1.80 7.98
N THR A 270 8.88 1.61 7.54
CA THR A 270 9.77 2.69 7.10
C THR A 270 9.19 3.44 5.88
N ILE A 271 8.70 2.71 4.87
CA ILE A 271 8.04 3.31 3.71
C ILE A 271 6.79 4.09 4.15
N GLY A 272 5.92 3.47 4.94
CA GLY A 272 4.70 4.11 5.45
C GLY A 272 5.01 5.38 6.23
N SER A 273 6.01 5.32 7.12
CA SER A 273 6.52 6.43 7.91
C SER A 273 6.93 7.64 7.04
N ILE A 274 7.68 7.43 5.96
CA ILE A 274 8.04 8.52 5.02
C ILE A 274 6.81 9.06 4.28
N LEU A 275 5.90 8.19 3.85
CA LEU A 275 4.67 8.60 3.16
C LEU A 275 3.74 9.46 4.04
N THR A 276 3.76 9.27 5.37
CA THR A 276 2.97 10.08 6.30
C THR A 276 3.41 11.55 6.38
N LEU A 277 4.60 11.90 5.88
CA LEU A 277 5.02 13.30 5.78
C LEU A 277 4.08 14.15 4.93
N GLY A 278 3.36 13.54 3.98
CA GLY A 278 2.37 14.23 3.14
C GLY A 278 2.95 15.28 2.19
N ASN A 279 4.27 15.46 2.17
CA ASN A 279 4.94 16.43 1.31
C ASN A 279 5.02 15.88 -0.13
N PRO A 280 4.49 16.58 -1.14
CA PRO A 280 4.56 16.16 -2.54
C PRO A 280 5.97 15.86 -3.04
N VAL A 281 7.00 16.55 -2.52
CA VAL A 281 8.42 16.33 -2.86
C VAL A 281 8.85 14.91 -2.50
N TYR A 282 8.50 14.44 -1.30
CA TYR A 282 8.84 13.10 -0.83
C TYR A 282 8.00 12.01 -1.50
N ILE A 283 6.78 12.33 -1.90
CA ILE A 283 5.84 11.37 -2.49
C ILE A 283 6.10 11.16 -3.99
N ALA A 284 6.53 12.19 -4.73
CA ALA A 284 6.68 12.11 -6.19
C ALA A 284 7.59 10.97 -6.68
N PRO A 285 8.71 10.62 -6.03
CA PRO A 285 9.52 9.48 -6.42
C PRO A 285 8.83 8.13 -6.34
N PHE A 286 7.93 7.91 -5.37
CA PHE A 286 7.18 6.66 -5.23
C PHE A 286 6.35 6.35 -6.49
N ARG A 287 5.83 7.40 -7.13
CA ARG A 287 5.11 7.30 -8.39
C ARG A 287 6.00 6.88 -9.57
N ARG A 288 7.27 7.29 -9.57
CA ARG A 288 8.22 7.00 -10.67
C ARG A 288 8.73 5.56 -10.63
N HIS A 289 9.04 5.06 -9.44
CA HIS A 289 9.81 3.81 -9.26
C HIS A 289 8.97 2.55 -9.01
N LYS A 290 7.63 2.62 -9.07
CA LYS A 290 6.72 1.46 -8.92
C LYS A 290 6.98 0.61 -7.66
N ILE A 291 7.41 1.21 -6.56
CA ILE A 291 7.76 0.50 -5.32
C ILE A 291 6.64 -0.41 -4.79
N ILE A 292 5.37 -0.03 -4.97
CA ILE A 292 4.22 -0.88 -4.61
C ILE A 292 4.28 -2.24 -5.32
N TYR A 293 4.64 -2.26 -6.60
CA TYR A 293 4.78 -3.50 -7.36
C TYR A 293 5.93 -4.36 -6.84
N GLU A 294 7.10 -3.76 -6.65
CA GLU A 294 8.32 -4.47 -6.22
C GLU A 294 8.18 -5.05 -4.81
N PHE A 295 7.58 -4.27 -3.91
CA PHE A 295 7.33 -4.70 -2.54
C PHE A 295 6.30 -5.84 -2.48
N MET A 296 5.22 -5.78 -3.28
CA MET A 296 4.25 -6.87 -3.38
C MET A 296 4.86 -8.13 -4.04
N SER A 297 5.73 -7.97 -5.03
CA SER A 297 6.49 -9.08 -5.64
C SER A 297 7.38 -9.79 -4.61
N THR A 298 8.00 -9.01 -3.72
CA THR A 298 8.80 -9.50 -2.61
C THR A 298 7.95 -10.30 -1.62
N LEU A 299 6.82 -9.74 -1.18
CA LEU A 299 5.89 -10.44 -0.29
C LEU A 299 5.35 -11.73 -0.94
N CYS A 300 5.09 -11.72 -2.24
CA CYS A 300 4.68 -12.92 -2.97
C CYS A 300 5.78 -14.01 -2.97
N SER A 301 7.04 -13.61 -3.17
CA SER A 301 8.18 -14.52 -3.08
C SER A 301 8.37 -15.07 -1.67
N TYR A 302 8.17 -14.24 -0.65
CA TYR A 302 8.21 -14.63 0.77
C TYR A 302 7.12 -15.66 1.12
N VAL A 303 5.86 -15.42 0.75
CA VAL A 303 4.76 -16.36 1.03
C VAL A 303 5.00 -17.72 0.35
N ARG A 304 5.56 -17.73 -0.87
CA ARG A 304 5.99 -18.96 -1.54
C ARG A 304 7.16 -19.66 -0.84
N HIS A 305 8.07 -18.90 -0.22
CA HIS A 305 9.14 -19.45 0.60
C HIS A 305 8.59 -20.16 1.83
N LEU A 306 7.68 -19.52 2.58
CA LEU A 306 6.99 -20.12 3.73
C LEU A 306 6.29 -21.43 3.36
N LYS A 307 5.57 -21.42 2.23
CA LYS A 307 4.88 -22.59 1.69
C LYS A 307 5.83 -23.76 1.41
N ARG A 308 7.02 -23.50 0.87
CA ARG A 308 8.02 -24.54 0.57
C ARG A 308 8.61 -25.19 1.82
N HIS A 309 8.78 -24.42 2.90
CA HIS A 309 9.47 -24.87 4.10
C HIS A 309 8.53 -25.28 5.24
N SER A 310 7.21 -25.18 5.03
CA SER A 310 6.20 -25.46 6.06
C SER A 310 6.42 -24.66 7.35
N ASP A 311 6.95 -23.44 7.24
CA ASP A 311 7.26 -22.59 8.38
C ASP A 311 5.98 -21.98 9.01
N SER A 312 6.12 -21.49 10.25
CA SER A 312 5.06 -21.31 11.26
C SER A 312 3.98 -20.25 10.96
N GLU A 313 2.89 -20.32 11.73
CA GLU A 313 1.76 -19.38 11.78
C GLU A 313 2.19 -17.93 12.07
N GLU A 314 3.25 -17.72 12.84
CA GLU A 314 3.71 -16.39 13.25
C GLU A 314 4.14 -15.53 12.06
N CYS A 315 4.79 -16.14 11.06
CA CYS A 315 5.25 -15.49 9.82
C CYS A 315 4.11 -14.88 8.99
N LEU A 316 2.90 -15.42 9.10
CA LEU A 316 1.73 -14.92 8.37
C LEU A 316 1.10 -13.71 9.02
N SER A 317 1.22 -13.62 10.36
CA SER A 317 0.76 -12.44 11.09
C SER A 317 1.48 -11.18 10.60
N TYR A 318 2.78 -11.29 10.29
CA TYR A 318 3.57 -10.24 9.65
C TYR A 318 3.08 -9.93 8.23
N SER A 319 2.84 -10.96 7.42
CA SER A 319 2.33 -10.78 6.05
C SER A 319 0.99 -10.04 6.02
N ARG A 320 0.11 -10.30 6.99
CA ARG A 320 -1.15 -9.57 7.16
C ARG A 320 -0.91 -8.09 7.47
N TRP A 321 0.04 -7.79 8.37
CA TRP A 321 0.37 -6.41 8.73
C TRP A 321 0.92 -5.64 7.51
N VAL A 322 1.81 -6.29 6.75
CA VAL A 322 2.36 -5.75 5.51
C VAL A 322 1.28 -5.46 4.47
N LEU A 323 0.30 -6.34 4.30
CA LEU A 323 -0.84 -6.09 3.39
C LEU A 323 -1.73 -4.94 3.85
N TRP A 324 -1.89 -4.78 5.16
CA TRP A 324 -2.62 -3.65 5.72
C TRP A 324 -1.94 -2.32 5.36
N ASP A 325 -0.62 -2.24 5.54
CA ASP A 325 0.17 -1.07 5.15
C ASP A 325 0.05 -0.78 3.65
N MET A 326 0.22 -1.80 2.81
CA MET A 326 0.06 -1.66 1.36
C MET A 326 -1.32 -1.12 0.98
N GLN A 327 -2.38 -1.58 1.65
CA GLN A 327 -3.73 -1.05 1.46
C GLN A 327 -3.77 0.44 1.83
N GLN A 328 -3.18 0.85 2.95
CA GLN A 328 -3.11 2.27 3.34
C GLN A 328 -2.34 3.10 2.29
N TRP A 329 -1.23 2.58 1.74
CA TRP A 329 -0.46 3.29 0.71
C TRP A 329 -1.28 3.57 -0.54
N THR A 330 -2.24 2.71 -0.89
CA THR A 330 -3.12 2.95 -2.03
C THR A 330 -4.05 4.15 -1.85
N ASP A 331 -4.32 4.56 -0.61
CA ASP A 331 -5.16 5.72 -0.27
C ASP A 331 -4.36 7.03 -0.16
N ILE A 332 -3.02 6.97 -0.10
CA ILE A 332 -2.16 8.15 -0.02
C ILE A 332 -2.07 8.82 -1.39
N SER A 333 -2.47 10.09 -1.46
CA SER A 333 -2.42 10.87 -2.69
C SER A 333 -0.98 11.04 -3.18
N GLY A 334 -0.74 10.77 -4.46
CA GLY A 334 0.56 10.99 -5.12
C GLY A 334 1.49 9.76 -5.17
N VAL A 335 1.33 8.76 -4.29
CA VAL A 335 2.19 7.55 -4.28
C VAL A 335 2.09 6.78 -5.59
N ALA A 336 0.88 6.75 -6.16
CA ALA A 336 0.65 6.41 -7.55
C ALA A 336 -0.09 7.56 -8.25
N THR A 337 -0.18 7.51 -9.58
CA THR A 337 -0.97 8.48 -10.36
C THR A 337 -2.43 8.53 -9.88
N THR A 338 -2.98 7.38 -9.49
CA THR A 338 -4.33 7.19 -8.96
C THR A 338 -4.34 5.96 -8.05
N THR A 339 -5.34 5.82 -7.16
CA THR A 339 -5.52 4.56 -6.41
C THR A 339 -5.72 3.37 -7.32
N ILE A 340 -6.41 3.55 -8.45
CA ILE A 340 -6.57 2.51 -9.47
C ILE A 340 -5.20 2.02 -9.95
N ALA A 341 -4.25 2.94 -10.20
CA ALA A 341 -2.89 2.57 -10.60
C ALA A 341 -2.10 1.87 -9.48
N ALA A 342 -2.28 2.26 -8.22
CA ALA A 342 -1.69 1.57 -7.07
C ALA A 342 -2.22 0.13 -6.93
N VAL A 343 -3.54 -0.06 -7.03
CA VAL A 343 -4.16 -1.39 -7.00
C VAL A 343 -3.69 -2.25 -8.18
N CYS A 344 -3.56 -1.67 -9.38
CA CYS A 344 -2.95 -2.36 -10.52
C CYS A 344 -1.52 -2.84 -10.21
N GLN A 345 -0.70 -2.04 -9.53
CA GLN A 345 0.66 -2.43 -9.14
C GLN A 345 0.64 -3.60 -8.15
N LEU A 346 -0.22 -3.56 -7.12
CA LEU A 346 -0.38 -4.67 -6.17
C LEU A 346 -0.82 -5.96 -6.87
N VAL A 347 -1.84 -5.88 -7.73
CA VAL A 347 -2.33 -7.06 -8.46
C VAL A 347 -1.24 -7.64 -9.37
N LYS A 348 -0.52 -6.80 -10.11
CA LYS A 348 0.60 -7.23 -10.96
C LYS A 348 1.77 -7.80 -10.16
N GLY A 349 2.01 -7.29 -8.95
CA GLY A 349 3.04 -7.76 -8.02
C GLY A 349 2.71 -9.09 -7.35
N GLY A 350 1.53 -9.68 -7.61
CA GLY A 350 1.19 -11.01 -7.09
C GLY A 350 0.25 -11.02 -5.89
N LEU A 351 -0.48 -9.92 -5.62
CA LEU A 351 -1.48 -9.86 -4.56
C LEU A 351 -2.48 -11.02 -4.60
N LEU A 352 -2.98 -11.40 -5.79
CA LEU A 352 -3.93 -12.50 -5.93
C LEU A 352 -3.31 -13.86 -5.59
N SER A 353 -2.01 -14.05 -5.87
CA SER A 353 -1.30 -15.28 -5.51
C SER A 353 -1.16 -15.39 -4.00
N VAL A 354 -0.74 -14.31 -3.33
CA VAL A 354 -0.66 -14.24 -1.86
C VAL A 354 -2.03 -14.48 -1.24
N TYR A 355 -3.08 -13.84 -1.76
CA TYR A 355 -4.44 -14.05 -1.28
C TYR A 355 -4.89 -15.51 -1.42
N LEU A 356 -4.57 -16.15 -2.55
CA LEU A 356 -4.92 -17.55 -2.76
C LEU A 356 -4.16 -18.48 -1.81
N ASP A 357 -2.85 -18.27 -1.63
CA ASP A 357 -2.04 -19.06 -0.71
C ASP A 357 -2.59 -18.94 0.73
N PHE A 358 -3.05 -17.77 1.16
CA PHE A 358 -3.72 -17.58 2.46
C PHE A 358 -5.03 -18.37 2.60
N LEU A 359 -5.82 -18.49 1.52
CA LEU A 359 -7.05 -19.28 1.55
C LEU A 359 -6.78 -20.79 1.56
N ILE A 360 -5.67 -21.23 0.97
CA ILE A 360 -5.31 -22.64 0.90
C ILE A 360 -4.70 -23.11 2.21
N HIS A 361 -3.84 -22.33 2.84
CA HIS A 361 -3.15 -22.79 4.03
C HIS A 361 -3.95 -22.51 5.32
N GLU A 362 -5.16 -23.07 5.38
CA GLU A 362 -6.10 -22.91 6.49
C GLU A 362 -5.60 -23.52 7.81
N SER A 363 -4.72 -24.53 7.76
CA SER A 363 -4.11 -25.09 8.97
C SER A 363 -3.28 -24.06 9.74
N TRP A 364 -2.89 -22.96 9.10
CA TRP A 364 -2.25 -21.82 9.74
C TRP A 364 -3.24 -20.92 10.49
N VAL A 365 -4.51 -21.29 10.53
CA VAL A 365 -5.61 -20.40 10.87
C VAL A 365 -6.60 -21.10 11.79
N GLN A 366 -6.32 -21.09 13.09
CA GLN A 366 -7.39 -21.23 14.09
C GLN A 366 -7.97 -19.86 14.52
N GLU A 367 -7.33 -18.76 14.14
CA GLU A 367 -7.73 -17.43 14.61
C GLU A 367 -8.89 -16.81 13.78
N ARG A 368 -10.03 -16.56 14.45
CA ARG A 368 -11.18 -15.81 13.90
C ARG A 368 -10.78 -14.49 13.21
N ARG A 369 -9.70 -13.85 13.69
CA ARG A 369 -9.20 -12.58 13.16
C ARG A 369 -8.62 -12.71 11.74
N PHE A 370 -8.00 -13.83 11.40
CA PHE A 370 -7.41 -14.03 10.07
C PHE A 370 -8.48 -14.29 9.01
N LYS A 371 -9.51 -15.10 9.33
CA LYS A 371 -10.69 -15.27 8.48
C LYS A 371 -11.32 -13.91 8.13
N GLU A 372 -11.45 -13.04 9.14
CA GLU A 372 -11.95 -11.69 8.95
C GLU A 372 -11.01 -10.85 8.06
N ALA A 373 -9.69 -10.94 8.27
CA ALA A 373 -8.72 -10.24 7.42
C ALA A 373 -8.79 -10.69 5.95
N CYS A 374 -8.89 -11.99 5.68
CA CYS A 374 -9.07 -12.53 4.33
C CYS A 374 -10.39 -12.07 3.70
N ARG A 375 -11.46 -11.99 4.49
CA ARG A 375 -12.75 -11.46 4.03
C ARG A 375 -12.64 -9.98 3.65
N GLN A 376 -12.00 -9.18 4.50
CA GLN A 376 -11.79 -7.75 4.22
C GLN A 376 -10.90 -7.54 3.00
N LEU A 377 -9.83 -8.32 2.86
CA LEU A 377 -8.94 -8.25 1.70
C LEU A 377 -9.67 -8.66 0.40
N GLY A 378 -10.39 -9.78 0.41
CA GLY A 378 -11.20 -10.22 -0.73
C GLY A 378 -12.23 -9.19 -1.15
N LYS A 379 -12.98 -8.63 -0.18
CA LYS A 379 -13.93 -7.53 -0.41
C LYS A 379 -13.23 -6.29 -0.99
N TRP A 380 -12.07 -5.93 -0.45
CA TRP A 380 -11.29 -4.78 -0.92
C TRP A 380 -10.85 -4.96 -2.38
N ILE A 381 -10.27 -6.12 -2.76
CA ILE A 381 -9.87 -6.42 -4.14
C ILE A 381 -11.09 -6.39 -5.07
N ALA A 382 -12.18 -7.03 -4.66
CA ALA A 382 -13.39 -7.13 -5.47
C ALA A 382 -14.05 -5.76 -5.73
N ASN A 383 -13.99 -4.81 -4.78
CA ASN A 383 -14.45 -3.44 -5.00
C ASN A 383 -13.69 -2.74 -6.13
N TYR A 384 -12.42 -3.09 -6.36
CA TYR A 384 -11.63 -2.54 -7.47
C TYR A 384 -11.74 -3.36 -8.77
N SER A 385 -12.39 -4.52 -8.76
CA SER A 385 -12.65 -5.30 -9.98
C SER A 385 -13.63 -4.62 -10.95
N PHE A 386 -14.33 -3.58 -10.48
CA PHE A 386 -15.22 -2.73 -11.26
C PHE A 386 -14.48 -1.65 -12.06
N TYR A 387 -13.14 -1.57 -12.02
CA TYR A 387 -12.36 -0.59 -12.80
C TYR A 387 -11.61 -1.32 -13.91
N PRO A 388 -11.68 -0.86 -15.17
CA PRO A 388 -11.24 -1.67 -16.32
C PRO A 388 -9.75 -2.03 -16.29
N SER A 389 -8.89 -1.09 -15.89
CA SER A 389 -7.45 -1.37 -15.79
C SER A 389 -7.09 -2.35 -14.66
N VAL A 390 -7.80 -2.28 -13.52
CA VAL A 390 -7.62 -3.22 -12.42
C VAL A 390 -8.21 -4.58 -12.81
N HIS A 391 -9.37 -4.60 -13.44
CA HIS A 391 -9.98 -5.82 -13.98
C HIS A 391 -9.04 -6.55 -14.93
N ALA A 392 -8.44 -5.83 -15.89
CA ALA A 392 -7.45 -6.40 -16.81
C ALA A 392 -6.22 -6.95 -16.06
N ALA A 393 -5.70 -6.20 -15.08
CA ALA A 393 -4.60 -6.68 -14.24
C ALA A 393 -4.98 -7.94 -13.44
N ILE A 394 -6.21 -8.01 -12.92
CA ILE A 394 -6.74 -9.17 -12.19
C ILE A 394 -6.82 -10.38 -13.12
N MET A 395 -7.35 -10.22 -14.33
CA MET A 395 -7.45 -11.30 -15.31
C MET A 395 -6.07 -11.84 -15.73
N ASP A 396 -5.10 -10.95 -15.96
CA ASP A 396 -3.71 -11.31 -16.21
C ASP A 396 -3.08 -12.05 -15.02
N ALA A 397 -3.27 -11.54 -13.80
CA ALA A 397 -2.78 -12.18 -12.59
C ALA A 397 -3.41 -13.56 -12.36
N LEU A 398 -4.72 -13.72 -12.58
CA LEU A 398 -5.41 -15.01 -12.51
C LEU A 398 -4.85 -16.04 -13.51
N GLY A 399 -4.38 -15.59 -14.68
CA GLY A 399 -3.69 -16.45 -15.65
C GLY A 399 -2.32 -16.97 -15.18
N ARG A 400 -1.69 -16.29 -14.21
CA ARG A 400 -0.37 -16.66 -13.63
C ARG A 400 -0.47 -17.38 -12.29
N VAL A 401 -1.65 -17.43 -11.70
CA VAL A 401 -1.88 -18.16 -10.45
C VAL A 401 -1.61 -19.66 -10.65
N ASP A 402 -0.99 -20.29 -9.65
CA ASP A 402 -0.77 -21.73 -9.65
C ASP A 402 -2.11 -22.49 -9.74
N GLN A 403 -2.29 -23.21 -10.84
CA GLN A 403 -3.53 -23.92 -11.15
C GLN A 403 -3.76 -25.10 -10.19
N ASN A 404 -2.71 -25.66 -9.60
CA ASN A 404 -2.85 -26.73 -8.61
C ASN A 404 -3.44 -26.19 -7.32
N SER A 405 -2.87 -25.09 -6.80
CA SER A 405 -3.44 -24.34 -5.68
C SER A 405 -4.90 -23.92 -5.92
N LEU A 406 -5.23 -23.37 -7.09
CA LEU A 406 -6.61 -23.00 -7.40
C LEU A 406 -7.53 -24.23 -7.41
N ARG A 407 -7.10 -25.35 -8.01
CA ARG A 407 -7.87 -26.60 -8.04
C ARG A 407 -8.09 -27.16 -6.64
N GLU A 408 -7.07 -27.14 -5.79
CA GLU A 408 -7.16 -27.55 -4.39
C GLU A 408 -8.24 -26.75 -3.64
N LEU A 409 -8.25 -25.42 -3.79
CA LEU A 409 -9.26 -24.57 -3.18
C LEU A 409 -10.68 -24.87 -3.70
N LEU A 410 -10.82 -25.06 -5.02
CA LEU A 410 -12.12 -25.35 -5.65
C LEU A 410 -12.64 -26.74 -5.30
N ASN A 411 -11.77 -27.69 -4.99
CA ASN A 411 -12.12 -29.05 -4.55
C ASN A 411 -12.62 -29.12 -3.09
N ARG A 412 -12.49 -28.04 -2.31
CA ARG A 412 -13.10 -27.98 -0.96
C ARG A 412 -14.62 -28.00 -1.04
N ARG A 413 -15.27 -28.37 0.07
CA ARG A 413 -16.74 -28.34 0.19
C ARG A 413 -17.30 -26.96 -0.18
N GLU A 414 -18.49 -26.92 -0.77
CA GLU A 414 -19.12 -25.66 -1.25
C GLU A 414 -19.38 -24.65 -0.14
N ASP A 415 -19.74 -25.14 1.05
CA ASP A 415 -19.97 -24.36 2.27
C ASP A 415 -18.66 -23.99 3.00
N HIS A 416 -17.52 -24.45 2.50
CA HIS A 416 -16.23 -24.16 3.11
C HIS A 416 -15.90 -22.66 3.01
N TRP A 417 -15.57 -22.02 4.13
CA TRP A 417 -15.47 -20.57 4.18
C TRP A 417 -14.43 -19.99 3.20
N THR A 418 -13.31 -20.68 2.98
CA THR A 418 -12.27 -20.25 2.02
C THR A 418 -12.77 -20.29 0.57
N ARG A 419 -13.53 -21.33 0.21
CA ARG A 419 -14.20 -21.43 -1.10
C ARG A 419 -15.26 -20.35 -1.26
N LEU A 420 -16.03 -20.05 -0.22
CA LEU A 420 -16.99 -18.95 -0.21
C LEU A 420 -16.31 -17.58 -0.37
N GLN A 421 -15.16 -17.34 0.30
CA GLN A 421 -14.39 -16.10 0.12
C GLN A 421 -13.87 -15.95 -1.31
N TRP A 422 -13.33 -17.03 -1.87
CA TRP A 422 -12.91 -17.04 -3.26
C TRP A 422 -14.07 -16.85 -4.23
N ALA A 423 -15.22 -17.47 -3.99
CA ALA A 423 -16.43 -17.25 -4.78
C ALA A 423 -16.88 -15.79 -4.74
N ALA A 424 -16.87 -15.16 -3.56
CA ALA A 424 -17.21 -13.75 -3.39
C ALA A 424 -16.27 -12.80 -4.16
N LEU A 425 -14.98 -13.12 -4.25
CA LEU A 425 -14.02 -12.37 -5.07
C LEU A 425 -14.17 -12.67 -6.57
N SER A 426 -14.21 -13.95 -6.94
CA SER A 426 -14.16 -14.39 -8.34
C SER A 426 -15.47 -14.17 -9.10
N TYR A 427 -16.62 -14.12 -8.40
CA TYR A 427 -17.90 -13.87 -9.02
C TYR A 427 -17.96 -12.51 -9.74
N PRO A 428 -17.73 -11.34 -9.10
CA PRO A 428 -17.79 -10.05 -9.80
C PRO A 428 -16.78 -9.97 -10.95
N ILE A 429 -15.62 -10.63 -10.83
CA ILE A 429 -14.61 -10.71 -11.89
C ILE A 429 -15.15 -11.48 -13.10
N TYR A 430 -15.50 -12.76 -12.95
CA TYR A 430 -15.84 -13.60 -14.09
C TYR A 430 -17.25 -13.36 -14.62
N ASN A 431 -18.20 -13.03 -13.74
CA ASN A 431 -19.61 -12.94 -14.10
C ASN A 431 -20.05 -11.55 -14.52
N LEU A 432 -19.39 -10.50 -14.05
CA LEU A 432 -19.75 -9.12 -14.41
C LEU A 432 -18.64 -8.44 -15.19
N GLY A 433 -17.44 -8.39 -14.63
CA GLY A 433 -16.32 -7.68 -15.23
C GLY A 433 -15.90 -8.25 -16.58
N ARG A 434 -15.79 -9.57 -16.75
CA ARG A 434 -15.39 -10.17 -18.02
C ARG A 434 -16.42 -9.95 -19.14
N PRO A 435 -17.74 -10.20 -18.95
CA PRO A 435 -18.74 -9.81 -19.96
C PRO A 435 -18.77 -8.31 -20.23
N ALA A 436 -18.64 -7.48 -19.19
CA ALA A 436 -18.57 -6.02 -19.36
C ALA A 436 -17.36 -5.61 -20.21
N MET A 437 -16.19 -6.20 -19.98
CA MET A 437 -14.97 -5.89 -20.75
C MET A 437 -15.17 -6.24 -22.23
N ARG A 438 -15.77 -7.41 -22.52
CA ARG A 438 -16.10 -7.79 -23.91
C ARG A 438 -17.09 -6.82 -24.56
N LEU A 439 -18.05 -6.28 -23.80
CA LEU A 439 -18.98 -5.25 -24.32
C LEU A 439 -18.26 -3.94 -24.65
N VAL A 440 -17.27 -3.55 -23.82
CA VAL A 440 -16.43 -2.38 -24.09
C VAL A 440 -15.53 -2.62 -25.31
N GLU A 441 -14.82 -3.75 -25.35
CA GLU A 441 -13.90 -4.11 -26.45
C GLU A 441 -14.60 -4.27 -27.79
N SER A 442 -15.84 -4.77 -27.80
CA SER A 442 -16.63 -4.90 -29.03
C SER A 442 -17.25 -3.59 -29.51
N ASN A 443 -16.99 -2.48 -28.82
CA ASN A 443 -17.61 -1.16 -29.05
C ASN A 443 -19.16 -1.24 -29.09
N LYS A 444 -19.74 -2.25 -28.44
CA LYS A 444 -21.20 -2.46 -28.37
C LYS A 444 -21.85 -1.68 -27.24
N ALA A 445 -21.06 -1.09 -26.36
CA ALA A 445 -21.53 -0.14 -25.36
C ALA A 445 -21.81 1.21 -26.04
N ASN A 446 -22.97 1.33 -26.68
CA ASN A 446 -23.40 2.57 -27.34
C ASN A 446 -23.73 3.64 -26.30
N ILE A 447 -22.74 4.45 -25.94
CA ILE A 447 -22.90 5.50 -24.95
C ILE A 447 -22.83 6.84 -25.65
N CYS A 448 -24.01 7.42 -25.85
CA CYS A 448 -24.18 8.80 -26.25
C CYS A 448 -25.02 9.51 -25.19
N ASN A 449 -24.53 10.64 -24.70
CA ASN A 449 -25.25 11.42 -23.70
C ASN A 449 -26.40 12.26 -24.29
N ASN A 450 -26.50 12.38 -25.61
CA ASN A 450 -27.64 13.03 -26.26
C ASN A 450 -28.90 12.14 -26.11
N PRO A 451 -29.91 12.56 -25.32
CA PRO A 451 -31.09 11.75 -25.02
C PRO A 451 -31.94 11.43 -26.27
N SER A 452 -31.91 12.31 -27.28
CA SER A 452 -32.65 12.12 -28.54
C SER A 452 -32.04 11.05 -29.43
N HIS A 453 -30.71 10.89 -29.38
CA HIS A 453 -30.01 9.83 -30.10
C HIS A 453 -30.16 8.49 -29.38
N ALA A 454 -30.05 8.51 -28.04
CA ALA A 454 -30.24 7.35 -27.19
C ALA A 454 -31.62 6.69 -27.40
N SER A 455 -32.67 7.48 -27.68
CA SER A 455 -34.03 6.96 -27.88
C SER A 455 -34.31 6.38 -29.27
N THR A 456 -33.59 6.78 -30.31
CA THR A 456 -33.93 6.42 -31.70
C THR A 456 -33.02 5.33 -32.25
N ASN A 457 -31.70 5.51 -32.15
CA ASN A 457 -30.71 4.69 -32.86
C ASN A 457 -29.59 4.21 -31.93
N GLY A 458 -29.93 3.84 -30.69
CA GLY A 458 -28.99 3.25 -29.72
C GLY A 458 -28.27 1.98 -30.20
N ILE A 459 -28.53 1.53 -31.43
CA ILE A 459 -27.72 0.61 -32.21
C ILE A 459 -27.21 1.45 -33.37
N LEU A 460 -25.93 1.85 -33.34
CA LEU A 460 -25.26 2.45 -34.50
C LEU A 460 -25.66 1.67 -35.75
N SER A 461 -26.33 2.36 -36.66
CA SER A 461 -27.02 1.81 -37.82
C SER A 461 -26.02 1.18 -38.80
N ASN A 462 -25.54 -0.03 -38.55
CA ASN A 462 -24.69 -0.83 -39.44
C ASN A 462 -23.59 -0.03 -40.17
N THR A 463 -23.10 1.07 -39.58
CA THR A 463 -21.97 1.79 -40.15
C THR A 463 -20.80 0.87 -39.92
N SER A 464 -20.32 0.24 -40.98
CA SER A 464 -19.21 -0.70 -41.02
C SER A 464 -17.86 -0.10 -40.60
N ASP A 465 -17.89 1.04 -39.91
CA ASP A 465 -16.72 1.71 -39.35
C ASP A 465 -16.54 1.24 -37.88
N PRO A 466 -15.65 0.28 -37.63
CA PRO A 466 -15.38 -0.22 -36.29
C PRO A 466 -14.72 0.82 -35.37
N PHE A 467 -14.40 2.03 -35.86
CA PHE A 467 -13.61 3.04 -35.13
C PHE A 467 -14.38 4.31 -34.79
N ILE A 468 -15.69 4.23 -34.50
CA ILE A 468 -16.41 5.37 -33.94
C ILE A 468 -15.74 5.78 -32.62
N THR A 469 -14.98 6.86 -32.69
CA THR A 469 -14.23 7.41 -31.59
C THR A 469 -15.19 8.28 -30.79
N LEU A 470 -15.50 7.85 -29.58
CA LEU A 470 -16.34 8.62 -28.66
C LEU A 470 -15.69 9.97 -28.35
N GLN A 471 -16.46 11.05 -28.49
CA GLN A 471 -16.01 12.41 -28.28
C GLN A 471 -16.52 12.91 -26.93
N ALA A 472 -15.60 13.17 -26.00
CA ALA A 472 -15.94 13.84 -24.75
C ALA A 472 -16.09 15.35 -24.99
N CYS A 473 -17.05 15.99 -24.30
CA CYS A 473 -17.15 17.45 -24.27
C CYS A 473 -15.85 18.05 -23.75
N SER A 474 -15.25 18.99 -24.48
CA SER A 474 -13.97 19.62 -24.12
C SER A 474 -14.04 20.53 -22.90
N GLY A 475 -15.24 20.96 -22.48
CA GLY A 475 -15.43 21.73 -21.25
C GLY A 475 -15.51 20.82 -20.03
N CYS A 476 -16.61 20.06 -19.92
CA CYS A 476 -16.87 19.28 -18.72
C CYS A 476 -16.21 17.90 -18.68
N HIS A 477 -15.77 17.34 -19.81
CA HIS A 477 -15.31 15.95 -19.98
C HIS A 477 -16.28 14.84 -19.50
N LEU A 478 -17.44 15.20 -18.94
CA LEU A 478 -18.44 14.30 -18.39
C LEU A 478 -19.39 13.79 -19.47
N ALA A 479 -19.79 14.67 -20.39
CA ALA A 479 -20.61 14.27 -21.53
C ALA A 479 -19.76 13.60 -22.62
N VAL A 480 -20.27 12.52 -23.18
CA VAL A 480 -19.64 11.72 -24.23
C VAL A 480 -20.65 11.52 -25.34
N TYR A 481 -20.22 11.73 -26.59
CA TYR A 481 -21.06 11.67 -27.76
C TYR A 481 -20.44 10.75 -28.81
N CYS A 482 -21.30 10.09 -29.59
CA CYS A 482 -20.85 9.35 -30.76
C CYS A 482 -20.46 10.26 -31.94
N SER A 483 -20.87 11.53 -31.92
CA SER A 483 -20.60 12.50 -33.00
C SER A 483 -20.75 13.95 -32.52
N ILE A 484 -20.13 14.87 -33.26
CA ILE A 484 -20.29 16.33 -33.08
C ILE A 484 -21.76 16.75 -33.24
N GLN A 485 -22.51 16.10 -34.14
CA GLN A 485 -23.93 16.41 -34.33
C GLN A 485 -24.74 16.11 -33.06
N CYS A 486 -24.48 14.96 -32.41
CA CYS A 486 -25.10 14.64 -31.13
C CYS A 486 -24.72 15.63 -30.04
N GLN A 487 -23.47 16.09 -29.99
CA GLN A 487 -23.04 17.13 -29.07
C GLN A 487 -23.79 18.45 -29.30
N LYS A 488 -23.89 18.91 -30.56
CA LYS A 488 -24.61 20.14 -30.93
C LYS A 488 -26.09 20.06 -30.56
N GLN A 489 -26.70 18.90 -30.75
CA GLN A 489 -28.09 18.67 -30.37
C GLN A 489 -28.26 18.72 -28.85
N ASP A 490 -27.45 17.97 -28.09
CA ASP A 490 -27.52 17.97 -26.62
C ASP A 490 -27.28 19.39 -26.05
N TRP A 491 -26.33 20.12 -26.66
CA TRP A 491 -26.00 21.50 -26.32
C TRP A 491 -27.16 22.48 -26.52
N SER A 492 -27.93 22.33 -27.60
CA SER A 492 -28.99 23.28 -27.95
C SER A 492 -30.37 22.89 -27.45
N GLN A 493 -30.63 21.59 -27.27
CA GLN A 493 -32.00 21.05 -27.06
C GLN A 493 -32.18 20.31 -25.74
N SER A 494 -31.11 19.88 -25.08
CA SER A 494 -31.19 18.92 -23.95
C SER A 494 -30.57 19.43 -22.66
N GLY A 495 -30.32 20.74 -22.56
CA GLY A 495 -29.91 21.38 -21.31
C GLY A 495 -28.41 21.29 -21.00
N HIS A 496 -27.58 20.74 -21.91
CA HIS A 496 -26.16 20.59 -21.63
C HIS A 496 -25.43 21.94 -21.57
N ARG A 497 -25.87 22.94 -22.34
CA ARG A 497 -25.28 24.28 -22.31
C ARG A 497 -25.39 24.91 -20.91
N GLU A 498 -26.50 24.66 -20.23
CA GLU A 498 -26.81 25.15 -18.89
C GLU A 498 -26.01 24.39 -17.83
N ASP A 499 -25.89 23.05 -17.96
CA ASP A 499 -25.15 22.22 -17.01
C ASP A 499 -23.63 22.31 -17.17
N CYS A 500 -23.11 22.56 -18.39
CA CYS A 500 -21.69 22.44 -18.71
C CYS A 500 -20.76 23.31 -17.83
N PRO A 501 -21.06 24.59 -17.52
CA PRO A 501 -20.21 25.40 -16.65
C PRO A 501 -20.01 24.79 -15.26
N GLN A 502 -21.10 24.32 -14.64
CA GLN A 502 -21.07 23.65 -13.34
C GLN A 502 -20.29 22.33 -13.42
N LEU A 503 -20.56 21.52 -14.45
CA LEU A 503 -19.85 20.26 -14.65
C LEU A 503 -18.36 20.45 -14.94
N THR A 504 -17.97 21.55 -15.56
CA THR A 504 -16.57 21.93 -15.77
C THR A 504 -15.89 22.23 -14.44
N LYS A 505 -16.58 22.91 -13.52
CA LYS A 505 -16.09 23.12 -12.16
C LYS A 505 -15.87 21.78 -11.43
N VAL A 506 -16.85 20.88 -11.49
CA VAL A 506 -16.75 19.53 -10.91
C VAL A 506 -15.57 18.76 -11.52
N TYR A 507 -15.37 18.83 -12.84
CA TYR A 507 -14.23 18.22 -13.51
C TYR A 507 -12.90 18.74 -12.96
N SER A 508 -12.71 20.05 -12.91
CA SER A 508 -11.47 20.66 -12.40
C SER A 508 -11.20 20.25 -10.94
N GLU A 509 -12.20 20.31 -10.08
CA GLU A 509 -12.09 19.88 -8.68
C GLU A 509 -11.65 18.41 -8.57
N ARG A 510 -12.24 17.52 -9.37
CA ARG A 510 -11.96 16.08 -9.35
C ARG A 510 -10.61 15.73 -9.97
N VAL A 511 -10.15 16.46 -10.98
CA VAL A 511 -8.80 16.33 -11.53
C VAL A 511 -7.76 16.71 -10.48
N HIS A 512 -7.94 17.84 -9.80
CA HIS A 512 -7.06 18.26 -8.71
C HIS A 512 -7.05 17.26 -7.55
N ALA A 513 -8.19 16.64 -7.24
CA ALA A 513 -8.31 15.61 -6.22
C ALA A 513 -7.85 14.20 -6.67
N ALA A 514 -7.32 14.04 -7.89
CA ALA A 514 -6.95 12.75 -8.48
C ALA A 514 -8.06 11.67 -8.38
N SER A 515 -9.31 12.11 -8.49
CA SER A 515 -10.52 11.27 -8.40
C SER A 515 -11.34 11.29 -9.70
N TRP A 516 -10.86 11.95 -10.75
CA TRP A 516 -11.58 11.98 -12.02
C TRP A 516 -11.76 10.58 -12.64
N LEU A 517 -13.00 10.24 -13.02
CA LEU A 517 -13.32 8.98 -13.71
C LEU A 517 -13.18 9.15 -15.22
N HIS A 518 -12.18 8.47 -15.78
CA HIS A 518 -11.99 8.42 -17.22
C HIS A 518 -13.21 7.82 -17.94
N THR A 519 -13.46 8.24 -19.18
CA THR A 519 -14.60 7.79 -20.00
C THR A 519 -14.67 6.26 -20.11
N SER A 520 -13.54 5.59 -20.31
CA SER A 520 -13.48 4.12 -20.36
C SER A 520 -13.98 3.44 -19.08
N THR A 521 -13.69 4.00 -17.90
CA THR A 521 -14.21 3.50 -16.62
C THR A 521 -15.72 3.65 -16.53
N ARG A 522 -16.25 4.78 -16.98
CA ARG A 522 -17.71 5.03 -17.00
C ARG A 522 -18.45 4.07 -17.93
N ILE A 523 -17.88 3.83 -19.11
CA ILE A 523 -18.39 2.85 -20.07
C ILE A 523 -18.40 1.46 -19.46
N PHE A 524 -17.31 1.07 -18.79
CA PHE A 524 -17.20 -0.22 -18.13
C PHE A 524 -18.23 -0.38 -16.99
N HIS A 525 -18.43 0.66 -16.18
CA HIS A 525 -19.46 0.66 -15.14
C HIS A 525 -20.89 0.51 -15.71
N LEU A 526 -21.21 1.19 -16.81
CA LEU A 526 -22.50 1.03 -17.49
C LEU A 526 -22.68 -0.40 -18.04
N ALA A 527 -21.64 -0.99 -18.60
CA ALA A 527 -21.65 -2.37 -19.06
C ALA A 527 -21.86 -3.36 -17.90
N ILE A 528 -21.31 -3.08 -16.71
CA ILE A 528 -21.55 -3.88 -15.50
C ILE A 528 -23.03 -3.80 -15.07
N LEU A 529 -23.64 -2.61 -15.06
CA LEU A 529 -25.07 -2.47 -14.75
C LEU A 529 -25.95 -3.21 -15.76
N GLN A 530 -25.62 -3.13 -17.05
CA GLN A 530 -26.31 -3.87 -18.09
C GLN A 530 -26.28 -5.38 -17.83
N GLU A 531 -25.09 -5.93 -17.55
CA GLU A 531 -24.92 -7.36 -17.30
C GLU A 531 -25.61 -7.79 -16.00
N THR A 532 -25.54 -6.96 -14.97
CA THR A 532 -26.18 -7.23 -13.67
C THR A 532 -27.70 -7.26 -13.82
N TYR A 533 -28.27 -6.32 -14.58
CA TYR A 533 -29.68 -6.34 -14.95
C TYR A 533 -30.05 -7.63 -15.69
N ARG A 534 -29.32 -7.95 -16.78
CA ARG A 534 -29.59 -9.13 -17.63
C ARG A 534 -29.69 -10.41 -16.80
N ARG A 535 -28.74 -10.59 -15.87
CA ARG A 535 -28.68 -11.74 -14.97
C ARG A 535 -29.82 -11.74 -13.94
N SER A 536 -30.09 -10.60 -13.32
CA SER A 536 -31.17 -10.48 -12.32
C SER A 536 -32.54 -10.74 -12.92
N ALA A 537 -32.78 -10.20 -14.12
CA ALA A 537 -33.99 -10.41 -14.89
C ALA A 537 -34.14 -11.89 -15.33
N LYS A 538 -33.10 -12.48 -15.91
CA LYS A 538 -33.09 -13.91 -16.33
C LYS A 538 -33.35 -14.86 -15.16
N ALA A 539 -32.85 -14.52 -13.97
CA ALA A 539 -33.08 -15.29 -12.74
C ALA A 539 -34.47 -15.05 -12.11
N GLY A 540 -35.35 -14.24 -12.72
CA GLY A 540 -36.67 -13.91 -12.18
C GLY A 540 -36.65 -13.02 -10.93
N ARG A 541 -35.47 -12.55 -10.50
CA ARG A 541 -35.30 -11.80 -9.23
C ARG A 541 -35.98 -10.45 -9.26
N LEU A 542 -35.90 -9.72 -10.38
CA LEU A 542 -36.51 -8.38 -10.50
C LEU A 542 -38.03 -8.46 -10.31
N GLU A 543 -38.68 -9.43 -10.96
CA GLU A 543 -40.12 -9.61 -10.88
C GLU A 543 -40.55 -10.11 -9.49
N ALA A 544 -39.76 -10.99 -8.87
CA ALA A 544 -40.00 -11.42 -7.49
C ALA A 544 -39.96 -10.24 -6.50
N VAL A 545 -38.93 -9.39 -6.58
CA VAL A 545 -38.83 -8.17 -5.75
C VAL A 545 -39.97 -7.21 -6.06
N ARG A 546 -40.29 -7.00 -7.34
CA ARG A 546 -41.40 -6.12 -7.74
C ARG A 546 -42.72 -6.58 -7.15
N ARG A 547 -43.04 -7.87 -7.23
CA ARG A 547 -44.26 -8.43 -6.62
C ARG A 547 -44.28 -8.26 -5.10
N ALA A 548 -43.12 -8.41 -4.45
CA ALA A 548 -43.02 -8.28 -3.01
C ALA A 548 -43.16 -6.84 -2.51
N THR A 549 -42.52 -5.86 -3.18
CA THR A 549 -42.41 -4.48 -2.66
C THR A 549 -43.26 -3.46 -3.42
N ASN A 550 -43.63 -3.75 -4.67
CA ASN A 550 -44.34 -2.84 -5.57
C ASN A 550 -45.34 -3.61 -6.49
N PRO A 551 -46.28 -4.41 -5.94
CA PRO A 551 -47.07 -5.38 -6.70
C PRO A 551 -47.87 -4.78 -7.86
N VAL A 552 -48.39 -3.57 -7.67
CA VAL A 552 -49.23 -2.86 -8.65
C VAL A 552 -48.45 -1.93 -9.57
N THR A 553 -47.16 -1.67 -9.28
CA THR A 553 -46.36 -0.72 -10.06
C THR A 553 -45.64 -1.46 -11.18
N PRO A 554 -45.86 -1.06 -12.45
CA PRO A 554 -45.09 -1.54 -13.59
C PRO A 554 -43.59 -1.25 -13.46
N LEU A 555 -42.73 -2.13 -13.97
CA LEU A 555 -41.28 -2.01 -13.81
C LEU A 555 -40.69 -0.75 -14.48
N ASN A 556 -41.29 -0.27 -15.56
CA ASN A 556 -40.91 0.98 -16.25
C ASN A 556 -41.23 2.26 -15.44
N LEU A 557 -42.02 2.16 -14.37
CA LEU A 557 -42.26 3.24 -13.41
C LEU A 557 -41.37 3.13 -12.16
N LEU A 558 -40.44 2.18 -12.16
CA LEU A 558 -39.50 1.93 -11.08
C LEU A 558 -38.07 2.20 -11.54
N VAL A 559 -37.23 2.56 -10.57
CA VAL A 559 -35.78 2.62 -10.69
C VAL A 559 -35.22 1.34 -10.09
N ILE A 560 -34.44 0.60 -10.87
CA ILE A 560 -33.78 -0.63 -10.44
C ILE A 560 -32.42 -0.26 -9.86
N CYS A 561 -32.24 -0.44 -8.55
CA CYS A 561 -31.02 -0.04 -7.85
C CYS A 561 -30.14 -1.26 -7.54
N PHE A 562 -28.90 -1.20 -8.03
CA PHE A 562 -27.82 -2.12 -7.67
C PHE A 562 -26.80 -1.42 -6.77
N ASP A 563 -26.56 -1.96 -5.59
CA ASP A 563 -25.63 -1.40 -4.61
C ASP A 563 -24.44 -2.34 -4.42
N PHE A 564 -23.29 -1.95 -4.98
CA PHE A 564 -22.04 -2.70 -4.91
C PHE A 564 -21.06 -2.13 -3.88
N VAL A 565 -21.51 -1.27 -2.95
CA VAL A 565 -20.63 -0.62 -1.98
C VAL A 565 -20.17 -1.61 -0.90
N ASP A 566 -21.08 -2.46 -0.43
CA ASP A 566 -20.84 -3.37 0.70
C ASP A 566 -20.61 -4.82 0.33
N SER A 567 -21.11 -5.24 -0.82
CA SER A 567 -20.91 -6.58 -1.33
C SER A 567 -20.81 -6.49 -2.84
N PRO A 568 -19.71 -6.92 -3.44
CA PRO A 568 -19.53 -6.86 -4.88
C PRO A 568 -20.36 -7.99 -5.52
N ALA A 569 -21.65 -7.71 -5.73
CA ALA A 569 -22.56 -8.41 -6.62
C ALA A 569 -22.64 -9.93 -6.43
N THR A 570 -22.90 -10.44 -5.24
CA THR A 570 -23.09 -11.90 -5.07
C THR A 570 -24.35 -12.40 -5.80
N PRO A 571 -24.47 -13.71 -6.10
CA PRO A 571 -25.71 -14.29 -6.64
C PRO A 571 -26.96 -13.98 -5.79
N GLU A 572 -26.78 -13.66 -4.51
CA GLU A 572 -27.85 -13.36 -3.56
C GLU A 572 -28.21 -11.87 -3.54
N ASP A 573 -27.37 -11.00 -4.13
CA ASP A 573 -27.61 -9.57 -4.13
C ASP A 573 -28.92 -9.27 -4.84
N THR A 574 -29.87 -8.81 -4.03
CA THR A 574 -31.26 -8.58 -4.44
C THR A 574 -31.40 -7.11 -4.85
N PRO A 575 -31.82 -6.82 -6.09
CA PRO A 575 -32.01 -5.45 -6.53
C PRO A 575 -33.04 -4.75 -5.65
N LYS A 576 -32.83 -3.47 -5.35
CA LYS A 576 -33.85 -2.62 -4.71
C LYS A 576 -34.67 -1.93 -5.79
N LEU A 577 -35.95 -1.69 -5.53
CA LEU A 577 -36.83 -0.98 -6.44
C LEU A 577 -37.37 0.28 -5.76
N LYS A 578 -37.19 1.43 -6.40
CA LYS A 578 -37.74 2.72 -5.97
C LYS A 578 -38.71 3.23 -7.00
N ARG A 579 -39.71 4.01 -6.59
CA ARG A 579 -40.60 4.69 -7.55
C ARG A 579 -39.85 5.87 -8.15
N ILE A 580 -40.09 6.18 -9.43
CA ILE A 580 -39.38 7.29 -10.11
C ILE A 580 -39.59 8.62 -9.36
N PHE A 581 -40.79 8.86 -8.84
CA PHE A 581 -41.06 10.08 -8.09
C PHE A 581 -40.24 10.16 -6.79
N GLU A 582 -39.89 9.05 -6.14
CA GLU A 582 -39.05 9.06 -4.93
C GLU A 582 -37.61 9.51 -5.28
N LEU A 583 -37.14 9.17 -6.48
CA LEU A 583 -35.86 9.68 -6.99
C LEU A 583 -35.95 11.19 -7.27
N LEU A 584 -37.05 11.65 -7.89
CA LEU A 584 -37.29 13.06 -8.21
C LEU A 584 -37.46 13.92 -6.95
N GLU A 585 -38.23 13.45 -5.97
CA GLU A 585 -38.40 14.10 -4.67
C GLU A 585 -37.06 14.24 -3.97
N GLY A 586 -36.23 13.20 -3.96
CA GLY A 586 -34.88 13.30 -3.39
C GLY A 586 -33.96 14.29 -4.11
N ILE A 587 -34.19 14.55 -5.40
CA ILE A 587 -33.46 15.58 -6.16
C ILE A 587 -33.94 16.98 -5.79
N GLN A 588 -35.24 17.14 -5.53
CA GLN A 588 -35.90 18.42 -5.22
C GLN A 588 -35.88 18.79 -3.73
N ALA A 589 -35.68 17.81 -2.85
CA ALA A 589 -35.68 18.01 -1.41
C ALA A 589 -34.62 19.03 -0.98
N THR A 590 -34.98 19.86 -0.01
CA THR A 590 -34.12 20.91 0.54
C THR A 590 -33.06 20.37 1.49
N ASP A 591 -33.22 19.14 1.96
CA ASP A 591 -32.23 18.44 2.77
C ASP A 591 -31.02 18.01 1.93
N ALA A 592 -29.87 17.80 2.59
CA ALA A 592 -28.62 17.43 1.94
C ALA A 592 -28.58 15.94 1.55
N GLY A 593 -29.70 15.39 1.09
CA GLY A 593 -29.82 13.99 0.69
C GLY A 593 -28.92 13.63 -0.50
N SER A 594 -28.55 12.35 -0.59
CA SER A 594 -27.66 11.83 -1.66
C SER A 594 -28.12 12.18 -3.08
N CYS A 595 -29.43 12.26 -3.33
CA CYS A 595 -30.01 12.58 -4.64
C CYS A 595 -29.79 14.05 -5.07
N ARG A 596 -29.77 15.00 -4.14
CA ARG A 596 -29.43 16.40 -4.44
C ARG A 596 -27.97 16.55 -4.83
N LEU A 597 -27.06 15.88 -4.10
CA LEU A 597 -25.64 15.85 -4.44
C LEU A 597 -25.40 15.23 -5.83
N VAL A 598 -26.18 14.21 -6.19
CA VAL A 598 -26.20 13.61 -7.52
C VAL A 598 -26.60 14.63 -8.58
N ALA A 599 -27.72 15.35 -8.40
CA ALA A 599 -28.15 16.37 -9.37
C ALA A 599 -27.14 17.52 -9.50
N GLN A 600 -26.54 17.97 -8.40
CA GLN A 600 -25.48 18.99 -8.42
C GLN A 600 -24.20 18.48 -9.11
N SER A 601 -23.87 17.21 -8.95
CA SER A 601 -22.64 16.64 -9.54
C SER A 601 -22.82 16.22 -11.00
N LEU A 602 -24.05 15.99 -11.44
CA LEU A 602 -24.38 15.48 -12.78
C LEU A 602 -25.06 16.51 -13.70
N GLY A 603 -25.52 17.64 -13.15
CA GLY A 603 -26.36 18.59 -13.85
C GLY A 603 -27.84 18.25 -13.69
N ALA A 604 -28.63 19.21 -13.23
CA ALA A 604 -30.05 19.00 -12.95
C ALA A 604 -30.83 18.74 -14.25
N HIS A 605 -30.50 19.46 -15.34
CA HIS A 605 -31.15 19.27 -16.63
C HIS A 605 -30.83 17.90 -17.22
N ARG A 606 -29.59 17.43 -17.07
CA ARG A 606 -29.17 16.11 -17.50
C ARG A 606 -29.86 14.98 -16.76
N VAL A 607 -29.93 15.05 -15.42
CA VAL A 607 -30.65 14.04 -14.63
C VAL A 607 -32.14 14.05 -15.00
N GLY A 608 -32.74 15.24 -15.13
CA GLY A 608 -34.10 15.40 -15.63
C GLY A 608 -34.30 14.79 -17.02
N SER A 609 -33.35 14.97 -17.94
CA SER A 609 -33.41 14.40 -19.30
C SER A 609 -33.24 12.89 -19.34
N ILE A 610 -32.50 12.30 -18.39
CA ILE A 610 -32.40 10.85 -18.25
C ILE A 610 -33.73 10.27 -17.73
N ILE A 611 -34.37 10.93 -16.76
CA ILE A 611 -35.61 10.47 -16.14
C ILE A 611 -36.82 10.70 -17.07
N ASN A 612 -36.92 11.89 -17.64
CA ASN A 612 -38.05 12.37 -18.44
C ASN A 612 -37.86 12.20 -19.95
N GLY A 613 -36.67 11.78 -20.39
CA GLY A 613 -36.37 11.59 -21.81
C GLY A 613 -37.40 10.66 -22.45
N PRO A 614 -37.62 10.77 -23.78
CA PRO A 614 -38.78 10.19 -24.47
C PRO A 614 -38.95 8.72 -24.06
N GLN A 615 -39.97 8.48 -23.25
CA GLN A 615 -40.38 7.14 -22.89
C GLN A 615 -41.21 6.68 -24.08
N GLU A 616 -40.62 5.89 -24.97
CA GLU A 616 -41.46 4.88 -25.60
C GLU A 616 -41.93 3.99 -24.44
N PRO A 617 -43.20 4.07 -24.01
CA PRO A 617 -43.56 3.76 -22.63
C PRO A 617 -43.32 2.30 -22.23
N ALA A 618 -43.19 1.39 -23.20
CA ALA A 618 -43.19 -0.05 -22.96
C ALA A 618 -41.79 -0.71 -22.91
N GLU A 619 -40.69 0.01 -23.17
CA GLU A 619 -39.38 -0.63 -23.41
C GLU A 619 -38.19 -0.03 -22.67
N THR A 620 -38.33 1.11 -21.99
CA THR A 620 -37.21 1.75 -21.28
C THR A 620 -37.36 1.65 -19.76
N LEU A 621 -36.27 1.27 -19.09
CA LEU A 621 -36.13 1.19 -17.64
C LEU A 621 -35.04 2.15 -17.16
N LEU A 622 -35.16 2.60 -15.90
CA LEU A 622 -34.10 3.33 -15.21
C LEU A 622 -33.33 2.38 -14.30
N VAL A 623 -32.00 2.44 -14.38
CA VAL A 623 -31.10 1.64 -13.56
C VAL A 623 -30.14 2.57 -12.82
N GLU A 624 -30.08 2.39 -11.50
CA GLU A 624 -29.15 3.05 -10.60
C GLU A 624 -28.06 2.05 -10.17
N GLY A 625 -26.82 2.52 -10.14
CA GLY A 625 -25.67 1.76 -9.66
C GLY A 625 -24.88 2.54 -8.61
N LYS A 626 -24.42 1.87 -7.57
CA LYS A 626 -23.44 2.42 -6.61
C LYS A 626 -22.22 1.52 -6.55
N ILE A 627 -21.04 2.06 -6.78
CA ILE A 627 -19.77 1.32 -6.74
C ILE A 627 -18.83 2.02 -5.77
N LYS A 628 -18.13 1.26 -4.92
CA LYS A 628 -17.16 1.83 -3.99
C LYS A 628 -15.92 2.37 -4.70
N PHE A 629 -15.49 3.57 -4.33
CA PHE A 629 -14.21 4.16 -4.76
C PHE A 629 -13.52 4.80 -3.57
N ARG A 630 -12.50 4.14 -3.00
CA ARG A 630 -11.88 4.55 -1.73
C ARG A 630 -12.95 4.69 -0.62
N LYS A 631 -13.04 5.88 -0.02
CA LYS A 631 -14.05 6.32 0.95
C LYS A 631 -15.27 6.96 0.28
N GLU A 632 -15.26 7.09 -1.03
CA GLU A 632 -16.32 7.69 -1.84
C GLU A 632 -17.15 6.62 -2.56
N VAL A 633 -18.25 7.05 -3.17
CA VAL A 633 -19.14 6.19 -3.96
C VAL A 633 -19.27 6.74 -5.36
N VAL A 634 -19.01 5.91 -6.37
CA VAL A 634 -19.41 6.21 -7.74
C VAL A 634 -20.88 5.91 -7.88
N TYR A 635 -21.67 6.96 -8.08
CA TYR A 635 -23.07 6.87 -8.42
C TYR A 635 -23.23 6.84 -9.93
N ILE A 636 -24.08 5.95 -10.44
CA ILE A 636 -24.33 5.76 -11.86
C ILE A 636 -25.86 5.76 -12.06
N LEU A 637 -26.33 6.51 -13.04
CA LEU A 637 -27.73 6.49 -13.47
C LEU A 637 -27.77 6.28 -14.97
N ALA A 638 -28.55 5.30 -15.41
CA ALA A 638 -28.61 4.90 -16.81
C ALA A 638 -30.03 4.58 -17.27
N ARG A 639 -30.26 4.78 -18.56
CA ARG A 639 -31.44 4.28 -19.28
C ARG A 639 -31.09 2.95 -19.92
N LEU A 640 -31.94 1.96 -19.72
CA LEU A 640 -31.80 0.63 -20.27
C LEU A 640 -33.02 0.32 -21.15
N ARG A 641 -32.80 -0.08 -22.39
CA ARG A 641 -33.85 -0.61 -23.26
C ARG A 641 -33.95 -2.12 -23.10
N VAL A 642 -35.17 -2.63 -22.95
CA VAL A 642 -35.48 -4.06 -22.95
C VAL A 642 -36.23 -4.38 -24.23
N VAL A 643 -35.61 -5.16 -25.10
CA VAL A 643 -36.21 -5.55 -26.39
C VAL A 643 -37.35 -6.53 -26.15
N ARG A 644 -38.49 -6.32 -26.81
CA ARG A 644 -39.59 -7.29 -26.85
C ARG A 644 -39.46 -8.20 -28.08
N GLY A 645 -39.75 -9.48 -27.92
CA GLY A 645 -39.87 -10.40 -29.04
C GLY A 645 -41.12 -10.13 -29.88
N GLY A 646 -41.24 -10.82 -31.02
CA GLY A 646 -42.47 -10.81 -31.83
C GLY A 646 -43.67 -11.43 -31.10
N ASP A 647 -43.43 -12.15 -30.01
CA ASP A 647 -44.41 -12.67 -29.05
C ASP A 647 -44.84 -11.62 -28.01
N GLY A 648 -44.28 -10.41 -28.05
CA GLY A 648 -44.53 -9.33 -27.09
C GLY A 648 -43.85 -9.53 -25.73
N LEU A 649 -43.14 -10.65 -25.52
CA LEU A 649 -42.42 -10.94 -24.28
C LEU A 649 -41.09 -10.19 -24.23
N GLU A 650 -40.76 -9.68 -23.05
CA GLU A 650 -39.47 -9.05 -22.81
C GLU A 650 -38.33 -10.07 -22.94
N LYS A 651 -37.27 -9.67 -23.65
CA LYS A 651 -36.03 -10.44 -23.80
C LYS A 651 -34.94 -9.78 -22.97
N PRO A 652 -34.91 -9.97 -21.65
CA PRO A 652 -33.99 -9.26 -20.77
C PRO A 652 -32.52 -9.52 -21.11
N GLY A 653 -32.18 -10.70 -21.65
CA GLY A 653 -30.82 -11.00 -22.11
C GLY A 653 -30.31 -10.11 -23.26
N LEU A 654 -31.21 -9.42 -23.96
CA LEU A 654 -30.89 -8.47 -25.02
C LEU A 654 -30.94 -7.01 -24.55
N ALA A 655 -31.19 -6.77 -23.27
CA ALA A 655 -31.32 -5.42 -22.75
C ALA A 655 -30.03 -4.61 -22.95
N THR A 656 -30.14 -3.36 -23.40
CA THR A 656 -28.99 -2.54 -23.81
C THR A 656 -29.07 -1.16 -23.18
N ILE A 657 -27.95 -0.66 -22.66
CA ILE A 657 -27.85 0.69 -22.11
C ILE A 657 -27.92 1.68 -23.28
N LEU A 658 -28.89 2.59 -23.23
CA LEU A 658 -29.07 3.64 -24.23
C LEU A 658 -28.18 4.86 -23.97
N GLY A 659 -27.84 5.06 -22.70
CA GLY A 659 -27.07 6.18 -22.22
C GLY A 659 -27.10 6.23 -20.70
N GLY A 660 -26.15 6.94 -20.12
CA GLY A 660 -26.07 7.10 -18.69
C GLY A 660 -25.01 8.11 -18.30
N THR A 661 -24.97 8.39 -17.02
CA THR A 661 -24.00 9.31 -16.45
C THR A 661 -23.53 8.76 -15.10
N SER A 662 -22.39 9.24 -14.64
CA SER A 662 -21.84 8.81 -13.36
C SER A 662 -21.04 9.92 -12.70
N CYS A 663 -21.15 10.06 -11.39
CA CYS A 663 -20.38 11.00 -10.59
C CYS A 663 -19.81 10.31 -9.35
N ILE A 664 -18.78 10.91 -8.78
CA ILE A 664 -18.31 10.53 -7.45
C ILE A 664 -19.02 11.37 -6.41
N LEU A 665 -19.62 10.69 -5.44
CA LEU A 665 -20.22 11.27 -4.26
C LEU A 665 -19.28 11.07 -3.08
N THR A 666 -18.92 12.17 -2.45
CA THR A 666 -18.23 12.16 -1.16
C THR A 666 -19.29 12.02 -0.07
N PRO A 667 -19.23 11.02 0.82
CA PRO A 667 -20.20 10.90 1.89
C PRO A 667 -20.19 12.17 2.74
N THR A 668 -21.36 12.76 2.97
CA THR A 668 -21.50 13.79 3.99
C THR A 668 -21.13 13.15 5.33
N LYS A 669 -20.25 13.77 6.12
CA LYS A 669 -20.00 13.33 7.50
C LYS A 669 -21.34 13.37 8.23
N SER A 670 -21.91 12.19 8.48
CA SER A 670 -23.16 11.99 9.21
C SER A 670 -22.99 12.32 10.68
#